data_AF-A0AAJ2YZZ0-F1
#
_entry.id   AF-A0AAJ2YZZ0-F1
#
_cell.length_a   1.000
_cell.length_b   1.000
_cell.length_c   1.000
_cell.angle_alpha   90.00
_cell.angle_beta   90.00
_cell.angle_gamma   90.00
#
_symmetry.space_group_name_H-M   'P 1'
#
loop_
_entity.id
_entity.type
_entity.pdbx_description
1 polymer ?
#
loop_
_entity_poly.entity_id
_entity_poly.type
_entity_poly.pdbx_seq_one_letter_code
_entity_poly.pdbx_strand_id
1 'polypeptide(L)'
;MELLQTIVALTSLVVISNILSHFLKRVPVSLIQIALGLLAALFFNLHVELETEWFLLLFIAPLLYSDAWRFPKKELWELRGAIFGNAILLVFITTILGGFIIYALVPELPLPVALAIAAILSPTDPVAVAAIAKQAKLPPSIMHLVAGESLINDASGLVGFKFAVAAASAGTFSLFAATSNFLYISLMGTVVGLVLGFALNTLGDWLSAHGNTDVVFRVVLQLFTPFLVYLLAEELHTSGVIAVVVAAIVQNLHTQNDADYSGELHVVGINTWNVFGYLLNGYIFVILGIELPLATNLGNSVSLPMALLYAVITWLVIFGMRVIWTYINQWVRLKNHKNETASWRVALLSGLSGVRGAVTMAGVLSVPLMTDSGVPFPQRSLMLFIAAIAIIISLLAAVIFLPLLAEKPKTQVPPGDTEAHPVVAQHMSEARARVYVLQSAVREIETRRRESNQAIAYEIILRYQMQIRQLQMRFMKADKLSPILKAEINLREIALDAERSALRKLLVEERITPLVFASENRRIDRMEADLDDLVTHDKRKRTWRQLKRFVVMTRRSIRVWLSDDSSDRLIAEYNVARHEAAKEAISAISAYLESEAGQASKTDQTAAYNLIITYRSRLEHEKHDHGGPQQEALVRMDLEVAGLNAQREATQHLYDAHFISAETGLKIRQMINFAEAGMLTDEEE
;
A
#
# COMPACT_ATOMS: atom_id res chain seq x y z
N MET A 1 29.97 16.46 -16.66
CA MET A 1 30.83 16.33 -15.46
C MET A 1 30.17 16.94 -14.22
N GLU A 2 29.55 18.12 -14.34
CA GLU A 2 28.88 18.80 -13.21
C GLU A 2 27.74 17.97 -12.59
N LEU A 3 26.81 17.43 -13.38
CA LEU A 3 25.72 16.60 -12.85
C LEU A 3 26.21 15.36 -12.07
N LEU A 4 27.29 14.72 -12.54
CA LEU A 4 27.91 13.58 -11.84
C LEU A 4 28.53 14.03 -10.51
N GLN A 5 29.22 15.17 -10.50
CA GLN A 5 29.79 15.75 -9.28
C GLN A 5 28.69 16.09 -8.27
N THR A 6 27.57 16.66 -8.72
CA THR A 6 26.41 16.96 -7.88
C THR A 6 25.83 15.70 -7.26
N ILE A 7 25.60 14.63 -8.03
CA ILE A 7 25.07 13.36 -7.50
C ILE A 7 26.03 12.76 -6.46
N VAL A 8 27.33 12.73 -6.77
CA VAL A 8 28.35 12.20 -5.85
C VAL A 8 28.41 13.06 -4.57
N ALA A 9 28.34 14.38 -4.68
CA ALA A 9 28.32 15.29 -3.54
C ALA A 9 27.09 15.08 -2.66
N LEU A 10 25.88 15.03 -3.25
CA LEU A 10 24.63 14.77 -2.54
C LEU A 10 24.67 13.41 -1.82
N THR A 11 25.10 12.35 -2.52
CA THR A 11 25.28 11.01 -1.93
C THR A 11 26.26 11.03 -0.76
N SER A 12 27.41 11.69 -0.94
CA SER A 12 28.43 11.81 0.10
C SER A 12 27.89 12.53 1.34
N LEU A 13 27.17 13.63 1.16
CA LEU A 13 26.57 14.40 2.25
C LEU A 13 25.51 13.57 3.01
N VAL A 14 24.68 12.79 2.30
CA VAL A 14 23.72 11.87 2.93
C VAL A 14 24.45 10.78 3.73
N VAL A 15 25.50 10.17 3.18
CA VAL A 15 26.29 9.16 3.91
C VAL A 15 26.97 9.76 5.15
N ILE A 16 27.60 10.93 5.02
CA ILE A 16 28.20 11.66 6.15
C ILE A 16 27.16 11.97 7.21
N SER A 17 25.95 12.41 6.81
CA SER A 17 24.86 12.68 7.74
C SER A 17 24.48 11.45 8.56
N ASN A 18 24.47 10.26 7.94
CA ASN A 18 24.17 9.01 8.62
C ASN A 18 25.26 8.65 9.64
N ILE A 19 26.53 8.80 9.29
CA ILE A 19 27.66 8.60 10.22
C ILE A 19 27.54 9.57 11.39
N LEU A 20 27.30 10.86 11.12
CA LEU A 20 27.20 11.89 12.15
C LEU A 20 26.01 11.66 13.09
N SER A 21 24.91 11.09 12.59
CA SER A 21 23.73 10.76 13.38
C SER A 21 24.00 9.74 14.50
N HIS A 22 25.01 8.87 14.34
CA HIS A 22 25.43 7.93 15.38
C HIS A 22 26.06 8.64 16.58
N PHE A 23 26.72 9.79 16.34
CA PHE A 23 27.29 10.64 17.38
C PHE A 23 26.26 11.63 17.93
N LEU A 24 25.43 12.20 17.07
CA LEU A 24 24.39 13.17 17.41
C LEU A 24 23.02 12.52 17.63
N LYS A 25 22.93 11.54 18.56
CA LYS A 25 21.73 10.72 18.79
C LYS A 25 20.44 11.48 19.11
N ARG A 26 20.53 12.76 19.51
CA ARG A 26 19.39 13.63 19.85
C ARG A 26 18.88 14.46 18.67
N VAL A 27 19.59 14.48 17.54
CA VAL A 27 19.23 15.27 16.36
C VAL A 27 18.83 14.30 15.24
N PRO A 28 17.64 14.44 14.65
CA PRO A 28 17.26 13.63 13.50
C PRO A 28 18.16 13.87 12.30
N VAL A 29 18.27 12.83 11.48
CA VAL A 29 19.14 12.82 10.29
C VAL A 29 18.75 13.94 9.31
N SER A 30 17.47 14.26 9.15
CA SER A 30 16.99 15.32 8.25
C SER A 30 17.54 16.71 8.60
N LEU A 31 17.62 17.06 9.88
CA LEU A 31 18.22 18.33 10.31
C LEU A 31 19.74 18.35 10.08
N ILE A 32 20.40 17.21 10.29
CA ILE A 32 21.84 17.07 9.97
C ILE A 32 22.06 17.25 8.46
N GLN A 33 21.21 16.67 7.62
CA GLN A 33 21.26 16.81 6.17
C GLN A 33 21.09 18.26 5.71
N ILE A 34 20.10 18.98 6.25
CA ILE A 34 19.88 20.41 5.97
C ILE A 34 21.11 21.23 6.40
N ALA A 35 21.63 20.98 7.61
CA ALA A 35 22.81 21.69 8.11
C ALA A 35 24.05 21.42 7.25
N LEU A 36 24.29 20.17 6.86
CA LEU A 36 25.39 19.80 5.97
C LEU A 36 25.24 20.41 4.57
N GLY A 37 24.03 20.47 4.03
CA GLY A 37 23.74 21.16 2.77
C GLY A 37 24.05 22.65 2.85
N LEU A 38 23.63 23.32 3.94
CA LEU A 38 23.93 24.73 4.19
C LEU A 38 25.44 24.98 4.30
N LEU A 39 26.15 24.16 5.07
CA LEU A 39 27.61 24.24 5.18
C LEU A 39 28.27 24.00 3.82
N ALA A 40 27.77 23.05 3.04
CA ALA A 40 28.29 22.77 1.70
C ALA A 40 28.15 23.98 0.77
N ALA A 41 26.98 24.64 0.77
CA ALA A 41 26.75 25.85 0.00
C ALA A 41 27.66 27.01 0.44
N LEU A 42 27.80 27.25 1.75
CA LEU A 42 28.58 28.37 2.27
C LEU A 42 30.10 28.21 2.09
N PHE A 43 30.63 27.00 2.30
CA PHE A 43 32.09 26.77 2.29
C PHE A 43 32.63 26.29 0.95
N PHE A 44 31.83 25.54 0.18
CA PHE A 44 32.25 24.96 -1.10
C PHE A 44 31.57 25.59 -2.31
N ASN A 45 30.71 26.60 -2.09
CA ASN A 45 29.97 27.30 -3.15
C ASN A 45 29.21 26.33 -4.08
N LEU A 46 28.70 25.24 -3.50
CA LEU A 46 27.95 24.22 -4.22
C LEU A 46 26.58 24.79 -4.60
N HIS A 47 26.24 24.75 -5.88
CA HIS A 47 24.94 25.17 -6.40
C HIS A 47 24.28 24.00 -7.12
N VAL A 48 22.96 23.87 -6.95
CA VAL A 48 22.17 22.80 -7.58
C VAL A 48 21.07 23.46 -8.40
N GLU A 49 21.34 23.69 -9.68
CA GLU A 49 20.33 24.17 -10.62
C GLU A 49 19.46 22.98 -11.04
N LEU A 50 18.31 22.81 -10.37
CA LEU A 50 17.31 21.81 -10.75
C LEU A 50 16.06 22.50 -11.27
N GLU A 51 15.76 22.25 -12.53
CA GLU A 51 14.46 22.58 -13.10
C GLU A 51 13.35 21.79 -12.41
N THR A 52 12.16 22.40 -12.40
CA THR A 52 10.96 21.83 -11.77
C THR A 52 10.65 20.41 -12.22
N GLU A 53 10.66 20.20 -13.53
CA GLU A 53 10.21 18.96 -14.16
C GLU A 53 11.13 17.81 -13.76
N TRP A 54 12.44 18.07 -13.73
CA TRP A 54 13.45 17.14 -13.26
C TRP A 54 13.29 16.84 -11.77
N PHE A 55 12.97 17.84 -10.95
CA PHE A 55 12.73 17.62 -9.53
C PHE A 55 11.51 16.70 -9.30
N LEU A 56 10.39 17.00 -9.98
CA LEU A 56 9.17 16.20 -9.88
C LEU A 56 9.38 14.77 -10.36
N LEU A 57 10.09 14.58 -11.48
CA LEU A 57 10.40 13.27 -12.05
C LEU A 57 11.34 12.47 -11.14
N LEU A 58 12.44 13.07 -10.66
CA LEU A 58 13.50 12.35 -9.95
C LEU A 58 13.15 12.01 -8.50
N PHE A 59 12.40 12.88 -7.83
CA PHE A 59 12.13 12.75 -6.40
C PHE A 59 10.67 12.49 -6.11
N ILE A 60 9.76 13.32 -6.63
CA ILE A 60 8.35 13.30 -6.20
C ILE A 60 7.59 12.11 -6.79
N ALA A 61 7.70 11.86 -8.09
CA ALA A 61 7.05 10.73 -8.74
C ALA A 61 7.37 9.39 -8.06
N PRO A 62 8.65 9.01 -7.84
CA PRO A 62 8.96 7.76 -7.16
C PRO A 62 8.53 7.72 -5.69
N LEU A 63 8.60 8.83 -4.94
CA LEU A 63 8.12 8.87 -3.55
C LEU A 63 6.61 8.63 -3.47
N LEU A 64 5.82 9.37 -4.27
CA LEU A 64 4.37 9.21 -4.34
C LEU A 64 3.95 7.82 -4.84
N TYR A 65 4.71 7.25 -5.78
CA TYR A 65 4.49 5.88 -6.21
C TYR A 65 4.72 4.88 -5.08
N SER A 66 5.80 5.05 -4.31
CA SER A 66 6.12 4.19 -3.16
C SER A 66 5.00 4.22 -2.12
N ASP A 67 4.50 5.43 -1.84
CA ASP A 67 3.47 5.65 -0.82
C ASP A 67 2.13 5.08 -1.26
N ALA A 68 1.75 5.30 -2.52
CA ALA A 68 0.53 4.74 -3.11
C ALA A 68 0.58 3.22 -3.28
N TRP A 69 1.77 2.64 -3.54
CA TRP A 69 1.93 1.19 -3.67
C TRP A 69 1.85 0.46 -2.33
N ARG A 70 2.29 1.06 -1.23
CA ARG A 70 2.27 0.48 0.13
C ARG A 70 0.92 0.56 0.83
N PHE A 71 -0.06 1.18 0.20
CA PHE A 71 -1.28 1.63 0.87
C PHE A 71 -2.27 0.48 1.15
N PRO A 72 -2.72 0.26 2.40
CA PRO A 72 -3.67 -0.79 2.75
C PRO A 72 -5.12 -0.39 2.39
N LYS A 73 -5.83 -1.30 1.70
CA LYS A 73 -7.14 -1.02 1.09
C LYS A 73 -8.32 -1.05 2.09
N LYS A 74 -8.27 -1.90 3.11
CA LYS A 74 -9.36 -2.05 4.09
C LYS A 74 -9.51 -0.79 4.94
N GLU A 75 -8.40 -0.27 5.45
CA GLU A 75 -8.34 0.96 6.23
C GLU A 75 -8.82 2.20 5.45
N LEU A 76 -8.48 2.34 4.16
CA LEU A 76 -8.99 3.43 3.31
C LEU A 76 -10.52 3.45 3.28
N TRP A 77 -11.13 2.26 3.18
CA TRP A 77 -12.57 2.18 3.01
C TRP A 77 -13.32 2.47 4.31
N GLU A 78 -12.74 2.06 5.43
CA GLU A 78 -13.23 2.31 6.79
C GLU A 78 -13.03 3.79 7.21
N LEU A 79 -11.94 4.42 6.76
CA LEU A 79 -11.58 5.80 7.13
C LEU A 79 -11.90 6.85 6.05
N ARG A 80 -12.61 6.47 4.98
CA ARG A 80 -12.90 7.33 3.80
C ARG A 80 -13.37 8.74 4.13
N GLY A 81 -14.23 8.89 5.13
CA GLY A 81 -14.78 10.19 5.52
C GLY A 81 -13.75 11.09 6.21
N ALA A 82 -12.93 10.51 7.08
CA ALA A 82 -11.84 11.23 7.75
C ALA A 82 -10.73 11.61 6.75
N ILE A 83 -10.41 10.70 5.83
CA ILE A 83 -9.41 10.93 4.78
C ILE A 83 -9.88 12.01 3.80
N PHE A 84 -11.13 11.96 3.30
CA PHE A 84 -11.66 13.05 2.46
C PHE A 84 -11.68 14.40 3.19
N GLY A 85 -12.08 14.40 4.46
CA GLY A 85 -12.13 15.61 5.29
C GLY A 85 -10.75 16.23 5.52
N ASN A 86 -9.74 15.43 5.85
CA ASN A 86 -8.40 15.92 6.17
C ASN A 86 -7.52 16.13 4.92
N ALA A 87 -7.62 15.28 3.92
CA ALA A 87 -6.68 15.29 2.80
C ALA A 87 -7.15 16.14 1.61
N ILE A 88 -8.43 16.52 1.56
CA ILE A 88 -8.97 17.39 0.49
C ILE A 88 -9.57 18.64 1.11
N LEU A 89 -10.58 18.49 1.97
CA LEU A 89 -11.34 19.64 2.47
C LEU A 89 -10.48 20.59 3.31
N LEU A 90 -9.70 20.06 4.26
CA LEU A 90 -8.75 20.87 5.03
C LEU A 90 -7.72 21.57 4.14
N VAL A 91 -7.27 20.94 3.05
CA VAL A 91 -6.27 21.51 2.14
C VAL A 91 -6.82 22.72 1.40
N PHE A 92 -8.06 22.62 0.90
CA PHE A 92 -8.72 23.77 0.29
C PHE A 92 -9.05 24.86 1.31
N ILE A 93 -9.48 24.49 2.52
CA ILE A 93 -9.74 25.45 3.61
C ILE A 93 -8.45 26.18 3.99
N THR A 94 -7.34 25.47 4.22
CA THR A 94 -6.03 26.06 4.53
C THR A 94 -5.51 26.90 3.40
N THR A 95 -5.64 26.45 2.14
CA THR A 95 -5.26 27.25 0.98
C THR A 95 -6.00 28.58 0.96
N ILE A 96 -7.33 28.55 1.03
CA ILE A 96 -8.16 29.75 0.93
C ILE A 96 -8.03 30.61 2.19
N LEU A 97 -8.50 30.09 3.34
CA LEU A 97 -8.54 30.85 4.59
C LEU A 97 -7.14 31.15 5.11
N GLY A 98 -6.23 30.18 5.09
CA GLY A 98 -4.84 30.39 5.49
C GLY A 98 -4.13 31.37 4.54
N GLY A 99 -4.35 31.29 3.24
CA GLY A 99 -3.77 32.25 2.29
C GLY A 99 -4.30 33.67 2.48
N PHE A 100 -5.59 33.85 2.79
CA PHE A 100 -6.13 35.18 3.16
C PHE A 100 -5.54 35.71 4.48
N ILE A 101 -5.36 34.85 5.48
CA ILE A 101 -4.73 35.24 6.75
C ILE A 101 -3.26 35.61 6.52
N ILE A 102 -2.51 34.83 5.74
CA ILE A 102 -1.11 35.12 5.39
C ILE A 102 -1.02 36.43 4.62
N TYR A 103 -1.90 36.66 3.64
CA TYR A 103 -1.97 37.93 2.90
C TYR A 103 -2.21 39.14 3.82
N ALA A 104 -3.08 39.00 4.82
CA ALA A 104 -3.35 40.06 5.78
C ALA A 104 -2.17 40.33 6.75
N LEU A 105 -1.38 39.30 7.07
CA LEU A 105 -0.27 39.37 8.03
C LEU A 105 1.08 39.67 7.38
N VAL A 106 1.22 39.40 6.07
CA VAL A 106 2.42 39.61 5.26
C VAL A 106 2.07 40.50 4.06
N PRO A 107 1.97 41.83 4.27
CA PRO A 107 1.44 42.76 3.27
C PRO A 107 2.28 42.88 2.00
N GLU A 108 3.52 42.41 2.00
CA GLU A 108 4.41 42.40 0.85
C GLU A 108 4.04 41.33 -0.19
N LEU A 109 3.33 40.28 0.23
CA LEU A 109 2.93 39.18 -0.65
C LEU A 109 1.62 39.50 -1.38
N PRO A 110 1.55 39.35 -2.71
CA PRO A 110 0.28 39.33 -3.41
C PRO A 110 -0.59 38.15 -2.97
N LEU A 111 -1.91 38.32 -3.01
CA LEU A 111 -2.86 37.27 -2.62
C LEU A 111 -2.59 35.91 -3.33
N PRO A 112 -2.34 35.84 -4.65
CA PRO A 112 -2.00 34.56 -5.31
C PRO A 112 -0.76 33.88 -4.72
N VAL A 113 0.25 34.66 -4.31
CA VAL A 113 1.48 34.11 -3.71
C VAL A 113 1.21 33.62 -2.28
N ALA A 114 0.40 34.34 -1.50
CA ALA A 114 -0.02 33.91 -0.17
C ALA A 114 -0.88 32.62 -0.22
N LEU A 115 -1.79 32.51 -1.19
CA LEU A 115 -2.55 31.29 -1.47
C LEU A 115 -1.62 30.13 -1.86
N ALA A 116 -0.58 30.39 -2.67
CA ALA A 116 0.39 29.37 -3.07
C ALA A 116 1.19 28.86 -1.85
N ILE A 117 1.67 29.77 -0.99
CA ILE A 117 2.37 29.41 0.26
C ILE A 117 1.47 28.55 1.16
N ALA A 118 0.20 28.94 1.32
CA ALA A 118 -0.75 28.16 2.11
C ALA A 118 -1.01 26.76 1.52
N ALA A 119 -1.17 26.67 0.20
CA ALA A 119 -1.43 25.41 -0.50
C ALA A 119 -0.26 24.44 -0.40
N ILE A 120 0.98 24.91 -0.52
CA ILE A 120 2.16 24.05 -0.55
C ILE A 120 2.66 23.64 0.84
N LEU A 121 2.31 24.42 1.87
CA LEU A 121 2.60 24.13 3.28
C LEU A 121 1.48 23.35 3.99
N SER A 122 0.33 23.15 3.34
CA SER A 122 -0.77 22.32 3.83
C SER A 122 -0.47 20.81 3.79
N PRO A 123 0.14 20.28 2.71
CA PRO A 123 0.69 18.93 2.65
C PRO A 123 1.58 18.60 3.83
N THR A 124 1.48 17.35 4.30
CA THR A 124 2.32 16.83 5.38
C THR A 124 3.09 15.63 4.89
N ASP A 125 4.37 15.58 5.20
CA ASP A 125 5.29 14.54 4.78
C ASP A 125 5.34 13.41 5.82
N PRO A 126 4.89 12.20 5.48
CA PRO A 126 4.80 11.07 6.41
C PRO A 126 6.18 10.44 6.62
N VAL A 127 7.10 10.61 5.67
CA VAL A 127 8.46 10.07 5.74
C VAL A 127 9.31 10.90 6.70
N ALA A 128 9.15 12.21 6.67
CA ALA A 128 9.78 13.11 7.63
C ALA A 128 9.29 12.83 9.06
N VAL A 129 8.02 12.48 9.22
CA VAL A 129 7.43 12.03 10.51
C VAL A 129 7.98 10.65 10.90
N ALA A 130 8.04 9.69 9.97
CA ALA A 130 8.56 8.34 10.22
C ALA A 130 10.01 8.35 10.74
N ALA A 131 10.85 9.24 10.21
CA ALA A 131 12.23 9.44 10.66
C ALA A 131 12.32 9.87 12.14
N ILE A 132 11.33 10.64 12.62
CA ILE A 132 11.22 11.09 14.02
C ILE A 132 10.47 10.03 14.86
N ALA A 133 9.47 9.38 14.29
CA ALA A 133 8.63 8.38 14.92
C ALA A 133 9.42 7.13 15.34
N LYS A 134 10.46 6.75 14.58
CA LYS A 134 11.37 5.66 14.97
C LYS A 134 12.11 5.96 16.28
N GLN A 135 12.35 7.23 16.60
CA GLN A 135 12.94 7.65 17.88
C GLN A 135 11.87 7.87 18.96
N ALA A 136 10.67 8.33 18.59
CA ALA A 136 9.56 8.64 19.51
C ALA A 136 8.64 7.43 19.82
N LYS A 137 8.81 6.29 19.14
CA LYS A 137 8.01 5.05 19.30
C LYS A 137 6.49 5.28 19.23
N LEU A 138 6.04 6.01 18.20
CA LEU A 138 4.62 6.29 18.01
C LEU A 138 3.83 5.01 17.67
N PRO A 139 2.55 4.88 18.08
CA PRO A 139 1.69 3.76 17.71
C PRO A 139 1.58 3.59 16.18
N PRO A 140 1.62 2.35 15.65
CA PRO A 140 1.50 2.08 14.21
C PRO A 140 0.28 2.73 13.57
N SER A 141 -0.87 2.72 14.25
CA SER A 141 -2.13 3.29 13.72
C SER A 141 -2.04 4.80 13.42
N ILE A 142 -1.17 5.55 14.10
CA ILE A 142 -0.91 6.97 13.77
C ILE A 142 -0.04 7.06 12.51
N MET A 143 0.89 6.13 12.32
CA MET A 143 1.73 6.07 11.12
C MET A 143 0.92 5.76 9.87
N HIS A 144 0.01 4.77 9.95
CA HIS A 144 -0.89 4.41 8.84
C HIS A 144 -1.86 5.55 8.51
N LEU A 145 -2.44 6.21 9.53
CA LEU A 145 -3.31 7.38 9.31
C LEU A 145 -2.55 8.56 8.67
N VAL A 146 -1.31 8.84 9.12
CA VAL A 146 -0.51 9.95 8.59
C VAL A 146 -0.01 9.66 7.17
N ALA A 147 0.42 8.43 6.87
CA ALA A 147 0.73 8.00 5.50
C ALA A 147 -0.51 8.08 4.60
N GLY A 148 -1.66 7.72 5.17
CA GLY A 148 -2.96 7.72 4.52
C GLY A 148 -3.44 9.10 4.08
N GLU A 149 -3.42 10.03 5.05
CA GLU A 149 -3.77 11.43 4.86
C GLU A 149 -2.79 12.16 3.95
N SER A 150 -1.49 11.86 4.09
CA SER A 150 -0.44 12.55 3.36
C SER A 150 -0.53 12.37 1.84
N LEU A 151 -0.73 11.15 1.34
CA LEU A 151 -0.74 10.89 -0.11
C LEU A 151 -1.77 11.76 -0.87
N ILE A 152 -2.99 11.85 -0.34
CA ILE A 152 -4.08 12.63 -0.96
C ILE A 152 -3.88 14.13 -0.68
N ASN A 153 -3.32 14.50 0.48
CA ASN A 153 -3.03 15.89 0.84
C ASN A 153 -1.92 16.48 -0.05
N ASP A 154 -0.85 15.72 -0.29
CA ASP A 154 0.26 16.09 -1.17
C ASP A 154 -0.22 16.39 -2.59
N ALA A 155 -1.07 15.53 -3.15
CA ALA A 155 -1.70 15.76 -4.45
C ALA A 155 -2.59 17.01 -4.42
N SER A 156 -3.45 17.16 -3.41
CA SER A 156 -4.40 18.29 -3.30
C SER A 156 -3.68 19.64 -3.12
N GLY A 157 -2.61 19.67 -2.33
CA GLY A 157 -1.83 20.87 -2.07
C GLY A 157 -0.99 21.29 -3.26
N LEU A 158 -0.38 20.34 -3.98
CA LEU A 158 0.32 20.63 -5.23
C LEU A 158 -0.64 21.20 -6.29
N VAL A 159 -1.88 20.72 -6.33
CA VAL A 159 -2.93 21.26 -7.20
C VAL A 159 -3.30 22.68 -6.83
N GLY A 160 -3.63 22.93 -5.55
CA GLY A 160 -3.93 24.28 -5.05
C GLY A 160 -2.78 25.26 -5.32
N PHE A 161 -1.55 24.78 -5.16
CA PHE A 161 -0.33 25.53 -5.46
C PHE A 161 -0.22 25.92 -6.93
N LYS A 162 -0.37 24.96 -7.86
CA LYS A 162 -0.31 25.23 -9.31
C LYS A 162 -1.35 26.28 -9.72
N PHE A 163 -2.55 26.23 -9.16
CA PHE A 163 -3.57 27.26 -9.42
C PHE A 163 -3.15 28.64 -8.94
N ALA A 164 -2.60 28.71 -7.73
CA ALA A 164 -2.19 29.96 -7.12
C ALA A 164 -0.98 30.58 -7.86
N VAL A 165 -0.02 29.76 -8.30
CA VAL A 165 1.11 30.19 -9.15
C VAL A 165 0.64 30.64 -10.52
N ALA A 166 -0.26 29.91 -11.17
CA ALA A 166 -0.84 30.32 -12.47
C ALA A 166 -1.64 31.62 -12.35
N ALA A 167 -2.35 31.83 -11.24
CA ALA A 167 -3.03 33.09 -10.96
C ALA A 167 -2.02 34.25 -10.78
N ALA A 168 -0.88 33.98 -10.15
CA ALA A 168 0.21 34.95 -10.00
C ALA A 168 0.91 35.28 -11.33
N SER A 169 1.06 34.30 -12.23
CA SER A 169 1.73 34.49 -13.53
C SER A 169 0.86 35.22 -14.55
N ALA A 170 -0.44 34.87 -14.61
CA ALA A 170 -1.36 35.41 -15.58
C ALA A 170 -1.89 36.81 -15.22
N GLY A 171 -1.87 37.19 -13.93
CA GLY A 171 -2.41 38.46 -13.42
C GLY A 171 -3.94 38.60 -13.47
N THR A 172 -4.61 37.84 -14.34
CA THR A 172 -6.07 37.68 -14.42
C THR A 172 -6.46 36.24 -14.14
N PHE A 173 -7.25 36.00 -13.10
CA PHE A 173 -7.69 34.65 -12.72
C PHE A 173 -9.09 34.35 -13.24
N SER A 174 -9.21 33.37 -14.15
CA SER A 174 -10.49 32.78 -14.52
C SER A 174 -10.67 31.46 -13.79
N LEU A 175 -11.44 31.48 -12.69
CA LEU A 175 -11.73 30.28 -11.89
C LEU A 175 -12.31 29.16 -12.75
N PHE A 176 -13.18 29.49 -13.72
CA PHE A 176 -13.82 28.51 -14.60
C PHE A 176 -12.82 27.86 -15.57
N ALA A 177 -11.98 28.65 -16.25
CA ALA A 177 -10.99 28.12 -17.18
C ALA A 177 -9.94 27.28 -16.46
N ALA A 178 -9.47 27.74 -15.30
CA ALA A 178 -8.55 27.00 -14.45
C ALA A 178 -9.16 25.67 -13.99
N THR A 179 -10.37 25.69 -13.43
CA THR A 179 -11.05 24.47 -12.94
C THR A 179 -11.31 23.48 -14.08
N SER A 180 -11.73 23.97 -15.25
CA SER A 180 -11.98 23.12 -16.43
C SER A 180 -10.70 22.49 -16.97
N ASN A 181 -9.63 23.26 -17.14
CA ASN A 181 -8.33 22.76 -17.61
C ASN A 181 -7.76 21.72 -16.65
N PHE A 182 -7.87 21.98 -15.35
CA PHE A 182 -7.42 21.04 -14.33
C PHE A 182 -8.21 19.74 -14.31
N LEU A 183 -9.55 19.81 -14.41
CA LEU A 183 -10.39 18.61 -14.51
C LEU A 183 -10.02 17.79 -15.74
N TYR A 184 -9.75 18.44 -16.87
CA TYR A 184 -9.29 17.78 -18.09
C TYR A 184 -7.94 17.09 -17.90
N ILE A 185 -6.92 17.81 -17.45
CA ILE A 185 -5.55 17.29 -17.25
C ILE A 185 -5.54 16.17 -16.19
N SER A 186 -6.36 16.28 -15.14
CA SER A 186 -6.46 15.28 -14.08
C SER A 186 -7.19 14.02 -14.53
N LEU A 187 -8.30 14.18 -15.26
CA LEU A 187 -9.06 13.04 -15.79
C LEU A 187 -8.21 12.28 -16.83
N MET A 188 -7.54 13.01 -17.72
CA MET A 188 -6.64 12.40 -18.69
C MET A 188 -5.43 11.75 -18.03
N GLY A 189 -4.82 12.40 -17.02
CA GLY A 189 -3.74 11.79 -16.22
C GLY A 189 -4.19 10.50 -15.53
N THR A 190 -5.43 10.47 -15.01
CA THR A 190 -6.03 9.26 -14.43
C THR A 190 -6.17 8.15 -15.47
N VAL A 191 -6.69 8.47 -16.66
CA VAL A 191 -6.85 7.50 -17.75
C VAL A 191 -5.49 6.96 -18.19
N VAL A 192 -4.49 7.82 -18.38
CA VAL A 192 -3.13 7.44 -18.74
C VAL A 192 -2.52 6.53 -17.67
N GLY A 193 -2.64 6.90 -16.39
CA GLY A 193 -2.18 6.08 -15.27
C GLY A 193 -2.83 4.70 -15.21
N LEU A 194 -4.14 4.61 -15.45
CA LEU A 194 -4.87 3.33 -15.53
C LEU A 194 -4.35 2.46 -16.69
N VAL A 195 -4.19 3.05 -17.88
CA VAL A 195 -3.74 2.33 -19.08
C VAL A 195 -2.30 1.84 -18.90
N LEU A 196 -1.39 2.70 -18.45
CA LEU A 196 0.01 2.35 -18.27
C LEU A 196 0.22 1.37 -17.11
N GLY A 197 -0.46 1.57 -15.98
CA GLY A 197 -0.42 0.63 -14.86
C GLY A 197 -0.90 -0.77 -15.26
N PHE A 198 -1.99 -0.86 -16.03
CA PHE A 198 -2.48 -2.13 -16.57
C PHE A 198 -1.50 -2.75 -17.58
N ALA A 199 -0.95 -1.95 -18.50
CA ALA A 199 0.03 -2.41 -19.47
C ALA A 199 1.30 -2.98 -18.80
N LEU A 200 1.78 -2.33 -17.75
CA LEU A 200 2.97 -2.79 -17.01
C LEU A 200 2.70 -4.05 -16.19
N ASN A 201 1.53 -4.16 -15.55
CA ASN A 201 1.11 -5.39 -14.87
C ASN A 201 1.02 -6.57 -15.85
N THR A 202 0.31 -6.39 -16.96
CA THR A 202 0.17 -7.45 -17.97
C THR A 202 1.50 -7.84 -18.61
N LEU A 203 2.43 -6.89 -18.78
CA LEU A 203 3.79 -7.17 -19.21
C LEU A 203 4.56 -7.99 -18.16
N GLY A 204 4.44 -7.64 -16.87
CA GLY A 204 5.03 -8.39 -15.76
C GLY A 204 4.52 -9.83 -15.66
N ASP A 205 3.21 -10.02 -15.81
CA ASP A 205 2.57 -11.34 -15.83
C ASP A 205 3.03 -12.16 -17.03
N TRP A 206 3.07 -11.52 -18.21
CA TRP A 206 3.53 -12.15 -19.44
C TRP A 206 4.99 -12.61 -19.32
N LEU A 207 5.88 -11.78 -18.76
CA LEU A 207 7.27 -12.15 -18.52
C LEU A 207 7.40 -13.29 -17.51
N SER A 208 6.62 -13.24 -16.43
CA SER A 208 6.58 -14.30 -15.41
C SER A 208 6.14 -15.63 -16.01
N ALA A 209 5.14 -15.61 -16.89
CA ALA A 209 4.64 -16.80 -17.59
C ALA A 209 5.66 -17.42 -18.57
N HIS A 210 6.69 -16.67 -18.98
CA HIS A 210 7.78 -17.16 -19.85
C HIS A 210 9.04 -17.55 -19.06
N GLY A 211 8.93 -17.72 -17.74
CA GLY A 211 10.00 -18.24 -16.88
C GLY A 211 10.86 -17.18 -16.20
N ASN A 212 10.60 -15.88 -16.41
CA ASN A 212 11.26 -14.80 -15.68
C ASN A 212 10.55 -14.58 -14.33
N THR A 213 10.84 -15.44 -13.35
CA THR A 213 10.34 -15.28 -11.98
C THR A 213 11.32 -14.56 -11.05
N ASP A 214 12.40 -13.98 -11.58
CA ASP A 214 13.42 -13.29 -10.79
C ASP A 214 12.81 -12.13 -9.98
N VAL A 215 13.00 -12.19 -8.67
CA VAL A 215 12.56 -11.18 -7.71
C VAL A 215 13.25 -9.84 -7.99
N VAL A 216 14.54 -9.88 -8.35
CA VAL A 216 15.33 -8.66 -8.63
C VAL A 216 14.76 -7.95 -9.85
N PHE A 217 14.47 -8.67 -10.93
CA PHE A 217 13.86 -8.09 -12.12
C PHE A 217 12.54 -7.38 -11.81
N ARG A 218 11.66 -8.00 -11.00
CA ARG A 218 10.39 -7.38 -10.59
C ARG A 218 10.58 -6.11 -9.78
N VAL A 219 11.52 -6.12 -8.83
CA VAL A 219 11.82 -4.93 -8.01
C VAL A 219 12.42 -3.81 -8.87
N VAL A 220 13.28 -4.14 -9.83
CA VAL A 220 13.83 -3.16 -10.79
C VAL A 220 12.73 -2.57 -11.67
N LEU A 221 11.84 -3.40 -12.21
CA LEU A 221 10.70 -2.94 -13.00
C LEU A 221 9.82 -1.99 -12.16
N GLN A 222 9.58 -2.35 -10.90
CA GLN A 222 8.79 -1.55 -9.96
C GLN A 222 9.44 -0.19 -9.66
N LEU A 223 10.77 -0.13 -9.48
CA LEU A 223 11.50 1.14 -9.31
C LEU A 223 11.49 1.99 -10.59
N PHE A 224 11.47 1.34 -11.76
CA PHE A 224 11.46 2.03 -13.06
C PHE A 224 10.09 2.62 -13.42
N THR A 225 9.01 1.94 -13.06
CA THR A 225 7.61 2.32 -13.35
C THR A 225 7.29 3.80 -13.12
N PRO A 226 7.57 4.43 -11.95
CA PRO A 226 7.21 5.83 -11.72
C PRO A 226 7.84 6.79 -12.74
N PHE A 227 9.08 6.54 -13.14
CA PHE A 227 9.77 7.39 -14.13
C PHE A 227 9.14 7.25 -15.50
N LEU A 228 8.85 6.02 -15.92
CA LEU A 228 8.23 5.75 -17.21
C LEU A 228 6.83 6.36 -17.30
N VAL A 229 6.00 6.15 -16.27
CA VAL A 229 4.63 6.66 -16.23
C VAL A 229 4.61 8.18 -16.22
N TYR A 230 5.47 8.81 -15.42
CA TYR A 230 5.57 10.27 -15.38
C TYR A 230 5.94 10.86 -16.74
N LEU A 231 7.02 10.37 -17.35
CA LEU A 231 7.52 10.88 -18.64
C LEU A 231 6.46 10.75 -19.74
N LEU A 232 5.82 9.58 -19.85
CA LEU A 232 4.78 9.36 -20.86
C LEU A 232 3.54 10.23 -20.64
N ALA A 233 3.18 10.50 -19.39
CA ALA A 233 2.03 11.33 -19.07
C ALA A 233 2.30 12.83 -19.34
N GLU A 234 3.49 13.32 -19.04
CA GLU A 234 3.89 14.71 -19.34
C GLU A 234 4.03 14.94 -20.85
N GLU A 235 4.56 13.97 -21.61
CA GLU A 235 4.61 14.05 -23.09
C GLU A 235 3.21 14.14 -23.73
N LEU A 236 2.20 13.57 -23.06
CA LEU A 236 0.80 13.69 -23.46
C LEU A 236 0.12 14.96 -22.93
N HIS A 237 0.87 15.89 -22.33
CA HIS A 237 0.37 17.10 -21.67
C HIS A 237 -0.71 16.82 -20.61
N THR A 238 -0.58 15.69 -19.92
CA THR A 238 -1.43 15.30 -18.79
C THR A 238 -0.65 15.39 -17.47
N SER A 239 -1.32 15.27 -16.32
CA SER A 239 -0.62 15.32 -15.03
C SER A 239 0.19 14.05 -14.79
N GLY A 240 1.52 14.13 -14.91
CA GLY A 240 2.42 13.01 -14.64
C GLY A 240 2.32 12.51 -13.20
N VAL A 241 2.17 13.43 -12.25
CA VAL A 241 1.99 13.11 -10.83
C VAL A 241 0.74 12.25 -10.59
N ILE A 242 -0.41 12.62 -11.18
CA ILE A 242 -1.66 11.86 -11.02
C ILE A 242 -1.55 10.50 -11.72
N ALA A 243 -0.96 10.45 -12.92
CA ALA A 243 -0.77 9.20 -13.64
C ALA A 243 0.05 8.18 -12.83
N VAL A 244 1.13 8.64 -12.19
CA VAL A 244 2.00 7.80 -11.35
C VAL A 244 1.26 7.25 -10.13
N VAL A 245 0.51 8.08 -9.41
CA VAL A 245 -0.28 7.63 -8.25
C VAL A 245 -1.32 6.61 -8.66
N VAL A 246 -2.04 6.86 -9.77
CA VAL A 246 -3.04 5.92 -10.27
C VAL A 246 -2.41 4.60 -10.72
N ALA A 247 -1.25 4.64 -11.40
CA ALA A 247 -0.52 3.45 -11.77
C ALA A 247 -0.06 2.64 -10.55
N ALA A 248 0.40 3.30 -9.48
CA ALA A 248 0.78 2.65 -8.22
C ALA A 248 -0.41 1.95 -7.54
N ILE A 249 -1.59 2.58 -7.53
CA ILE A 249 -2.82 1.97 -7.01
C ILE A 249 -3.19 0.73 -7.83
N VAL A 250 -3.12 0.81 -9.15
CA VAL A 250 -3.36 -0.34 -10.05
C VAL A 250 -2.36 -1.47 -9.77
N GLN A 251 -1.09 -1.14 -9.53
CA GLN A 251 -0.06 -2.12 -9.16
C GLN A 251 -0.35 -2.80 -7.82
N ASN A 252 -0.74 -2.03 -6.79
CA ASN A 252 -1.09 -2.55 -5.47
C ASN A 252 -2.28 -3.52 -5.55
N LEU A 253 -3.32 -3.15 -6.31
CA LEU A 253 -4.51 -4.00 -6.52
C LEU A 253 -4.22 -5.32 -7.26
N HIS A 254 -3.21 -5.32 -8.13
CA HIS A 254 -2.74 -6.52 -8.82
C HIS A 254 -1.95 -7.43 -7.87
N THR A 255 -1.02 -6.83 -7.12
CA THR A 255 -0.15 -7.47 -6.13
C THR A 255 -0.90 -8.29 -5.08
N GLN A 256 -1.99 -7.76 -4.52
CA GLN A 256 -2.74 -8.44 -3.44
C GLN A 256 -3.63 -9.60 -3.91
N ASN A 257 -3.98 -9.67 -5.19
CA ASN A 257 -4.83 -10.75 -5.73
C ASN A 257 -4.03 -11.98 -6.15
N ASP A 258 -2.71 -11.83 -6.32
CA ASP A 258 -1.82 -12.94 -6.63
C ASP A 258 -1.40 -13.65 -5.34
N ALA A 259 -2.00 -14.81 -5.08
CA ALA A 259 -1.56 -15.78 -4.07
C ALA A 259 -0.11 -16.30 -4.29
N ASP A 260 0.55 -15.83 -5.36
CA ASP A 260 1.94 -16.07 -5.76
C ASP A 260 2.91 -15.00 -5.22
N TYR A 261 2.45 -14.02 -4.43
CA TYR A 261 3.35 -13.06 -3.79
C TYR A 261 4.24 -13.79 -2.77
N SER A 262 5.42 -14.21 -3.22
CA SER A 262 6.42 -14.78 -2.35
C SER A 262 6.74 -13.76 -1.26
N GLY A 263 6.74 -14.17 0.01
CA GLY A 263 7.18 -13.31 1.11
C GLY A 263 8.57 -12.69 0.83
N GLU A 264 9.38 -13.36 0.01
CA GLU A 264 10.65 -12.85 -0.54
C GLU A 264 10.48 -11.59 -1.41
N LEU A 265 9.55 -11.55 -2.37
CA LEU A 265 9.29 -10.36 -3.20
C LEU A 265 8.79 -9.19 -2.36
N HIS A 266 7.94 -9.47 -1.37
CA HIS A 266 7.45 -8.47 -0.44
C HIS A 266 8.60 -7.88 0.41
N VAL A 267 9.43 -8.74 1.00
CA VAL A 267 10.57 -8.32 1.84
C VAL A 267 11.64 -7.58 1.04
N VAL A 268 12.07 -8.11 -0.10
CA VAL A 268 13.10 -7.48 -0.95
C VAL A 268 12.57 -6.17 -1.54
N GLY A 269 11.33 -6.14 -1.98
CA GLY A 269 10.67 -4.93 -2.49
C GLY A 269 10.59 -3.83 -1.44
N ILE A 270 10.04 -4.14 -0.26
CA ILE A 270 9.92 -3.15 0.83
C ILE A 270 11.29 -2.61 1.25
N ASN A 271 12.27 -3.49 1.44
CA ASN A 271 13.61 -3.07 1.85
C ASN A 271 14.30 -2.21 0.79
N THR A 272 14.16 -2.56 -0.48
CA THR A 272 14.72 -1.76 -1.57
C THR A 272 14.09 -0.37 -1.63
N TRP A 273 12.77 -0.29 -1.51
CA TRP A 273 12.06 0.99 -1.43
C TRP A 273 12.42 1.80 -0.18
N ASN A 274 12.68 1.14 0.96
CA ASN A 274 13.14 1.84 2.18
C ASN A 274 14.50 2.51 1.96
N VAL A 275 15.45 1.81 1.34
CA VAL A 275 16.78 2.38 1.01
C VAL A 275 16.64 3.49 -0.03
N PHE A 276 15.85 3.26 -1.08
CA PHE A 276 15.65 4.22 -2.16
C PHE A 276 14.96 5.50 -1.67
N GLY A 277 13.85 5.37 -0.93
CA GLY A 277 13.15 6.48 -0.31
C GLY A 277 14.01 7.23 0.71
N TYR A 278 14.86 6.53 1.47
CA TYR A 278 15.83 7.18 2.37
C TYR A 278 16.82 8.07 1.61
N LEU A 279 17.36 7.60 0.48
CA LEU A 279 18.27 8.38 -0.35
C LEU A 279 17.57 9.59 -0.97
N LEU A 280 16.39 9.41 -1.57
CA LEU A 280 15.63 10.50 -2.20
C LEU A 280 15.29 11.59 -1.19
N ASN A 281 14.76 11.23 -0.02
CA ASN A 281 14.48 12.20 1.03
C ASN A 281 15.75 12.88 1.54
N GLY A 282 16.84 12.12 1.69
CA GLY A 282 18.14 12.68 2.05
C GLY A 282 18.62 13.73 1.05
N TYR A 283 18.48 13.48 -0.25
CA TYR A 283 18.82 14.45 -1.29
C TYR A 283 17.97 15.70 -1.18
N ILE A 284 16.66 15.56 -0.97
CA ILE A 284 15.75 16.70 -0.87
C ILE A 284 16.10 17.59 0.32
N PHE A 285 16.43 17.01 1.48
CA PHE A 285 16.85 17.77 2.65
C PHE A 285 18.21 18.45 2.47
N VAL A 286 19.16 17.78 1.81
CA VAL A 286 20.47 18.39 1.49
C VAL A 286 20.30 19.55 0.50
N ILE A 287 19.51 19.37 -0.57
CA ILE A 287 19.20 20.44 -1.55
C ILE A 287 18.51 21.61 -0.86
N LEU A 288 17.56 21.35 0.05
CA LEU A 288 16.93 22.41 0.84
C LEU A 288 17.97 23.20 1.64
N GLY A 289 18.94 22.54 2.26
CA GLY A 289 20.06 23.20 2.94
C GLY A 289 20.91 24.06 2.01
N ILE A 290 21.19 23.56 0.81
CA ILE A 290 21.98 24.27 -0.21
C ILE A 290 21.28 25.54 -0.72
N GLU A 291 19.94 25.51 -0.81
CA GLU A 291 19.11 26.63 -1.29
C GLU A 291 18.89 27.74 -0.24
N LEU A 292 19.15 27.49 1.06
CA LEU A 292 18.91 28.47 2.13
C LEU A 292 19.67 29.80 1.95
N PRO A 293 20.98 29.84 1.58
CA PRO A 293 21.68 31.09 1.33
C PRO A 293 21.04 31.92 0.21
N LEU A 294 20.57 31.28 -0.87
CA LEU A 294 19.88 31.95 -1.97
C LEU A 294 18.56 32.55 -1.49
N ALA A 295 17.80 31.82 -0.67
CA ALA A 295 16.55 32.31 -0.08
C ALA A 295 16.75 33.49 0.88
N THR A 296 17.92 33.61 1.54
CA THR A 296 18.22 34.76 2.40
C THR A 296 18.52 36.05 1.64
N ASN A 297 18.77 35.97 0.33
CA ASN A 297 18.96 37.13 -0.53
C ASN A 297 17.60 37.77 -0.90
N LEU A 298 16.96 38.38 0.10
CA LEU A 298 15.63 38.99 0.00
C LEU A 298 15.65 40.33 -0.77
N GLY A 299 16.82 40.82 -1.18
CA GLY A 299 16.97 42.15 -1.77
C GLY A 299 16.60 43.27 -0.79
N ASN A 300 16.04 44.37 -1.30
CA ASN A 300 15.61 45.53 -0.50
C ASN A 300 14.15 45.46 -0.02
N SER A 301 13.44 44.37 -0.25
CA SER A 301 11.99 44.31 0.03
C SER A 301 11.66 44.13 1.50
N VAL A 302 12.37 43.25 2.22
CA VAL A 302 12.09 42.90 3.62
C VAL A 302 13.40 42.61 4.38
N SER A 303 13.50 43.05 5.63
CA SER A 303 14.65 42.74 6.49
C SER A 303 14.61 41.28 6.96
N LEU A 304 15.78 40.64 7.13
CA LEU A 304 15.88 39.23 7.53
C LEU A 304 15.09 38.89 8.83
N PRO A 305 15.13 39.70 9.91
CA PRO A 305 14.34 39.42 11.11
C PRO A 305 12.83 39.47 10.86
N MET A 306 12.38 40.37 9.98
CA MET A 306 10.96 40.48 9.62
C MET A 306 10.52 39.30 8.75
N ALA A 307 11.35 38.87 7.80
CA ALA A 307 11.08 37.68 7.00
C ALA A 307 11.01 36.41 7.88
N LEU A 308 11.88 36.31 8.90
CA LEU A 308 11.83 35.22 9.89
C LEU A 308 10.50 35.26 10.67
N LEU A 309 10.06 36.44 11.10
CA LEU A 309 8.78 36.62 11.76
C LEU A 309 7.62 36.18 10.86
N TYR A 310 7.61 36.57 9.59
CA TYR A 310 6.61 36.13 8.61
C TYR A 310 6.58 34.61 8.43
N ALA A 311 7.75 33.96 8.40
CA ALA A 311 7.84 32.51 8.31
C ALA A 311 7.26 31.82 9.56
N VAL A 312 7.59 32.31 10.75
CA VAL A 312 7.07 31.79 12.03
C VAL A 312 5.55 31.96 12.11
N ILE A 313 5.03 33.14 11.76
CA ILE A 313 3.59 33.44 11.76
C ILE A 313 2.88 32.54 10.75
N THR A 314 3.41 32.42 9.53
CA THR A 314 2.84 31.54 8.49
C THR A 314 2.75 30.10 8.98
N TRP A 315 3.83 29.58 9.57
CA TRP A 315 3.84 28.25 10.15
C TRP A 315 2.79 28.09 11.26
N LEU A 316 2.69 29.07 12.17
CA LEU A 316 1.71 29.07 13.27
C LEU A 316 0.26 29.09 12.78
N VAL A 317 -0.04 29.87 11.74
CA VAL A 317 -1.39 29.93 11.13
C VAL A 317 -1.78 28.56 10.60
N ILE A 318 -0.92 27.96 9.77
CA ILE A 318 -1.20 26.64 9.16
C ILE A 318 -1.27 25.55 10.22
N PHE A 319 -0.35 25.56 11.19
CA PHE A 319 -0.37 24.65 12.33
C PHE A 319 -1.67 24.78 13.14
N GLY A 320 -2.07 26.01 13.48
CA GLY A 320 -3.29 26.30 14.24
C GLY A 320 -4.54 25.83 13.50
N MET A 321 -4.63 26.09 12.19
CA MET A 321 -5.75 25.61 11.37
C MET A 321 -5.88 24.08 11.41
N ARG A 322 -4.76 23.35 11.33
CA ARG A 322 -4.77 21.89 11.44
C ARG A 322 -5.21 21.42 12.81
N VAL A 323 -4.68 22.00 13.89
CA VAL A 323 -5.07 21.65 15.27
C VAL A 323 -6.56 21.89 15.50
N ILE A 324 -7.08 23.05 15.05
CA ILE A 324 -8.50 23.40 15.16
C ILE A 324 -9.36 22.41 14.36
N TRP A 325 -8.97 22.09 13.13
CA TRP A 325 -9.69 21.14 12.29
C TRP A 325 -9.73 19.73 12.90
N THR A 326 -8.59 19.23 13.37
CA THR A 326 -8.52 17.93 14.05
C THR A 326 -9.40 17.90 15.30
N TYR A 327 -9.42 18.99 16.07
CA TYR A 327 -10.30 19.11 17.23
C TYR A 327 -11.79 19.12 16.86
N ILE A 328 -12.17 19.87 15.81
CA ILE A 328 -13.56 19.88 15.29
C ILE A 328 -13.97 18.47 14.85
N ASN A 329 -13.10 17.76 14.12
CA ASN A 329 -13.38 16.40 13.67
C ASN A 329 -13.57 15.43 14.83
N GLN A 330 -12.75 15.53 15.89
CA GLN A 330 -12.96 14.75 17.11
C GLN A 330 -14.32 15.07 17.74
N TRP A 331 -14.67 16.35 17.87
CA TRP A 331 -15.94 16.79 18.45
C TRP A 331 -17.17 16.28 17.68
N VAL A 332 -17.11 16.31 16.34
CA VAL A 332 -18.18 15.75 15.49
C VAL A 332 -18.28 14.22 15.66
N ARG A 333 -17.15 13.51 15.80
CA ARG A 333 -17.15 12.05 16.04
C ARG A 333 -17.74 11.68 17.40
N LEU A 334 -17.46 12.42 18.47
CA LEU A 334 -18.13 12.24 19.79
C LEU A 334 -19.65 12.34 19.68
N LYS A 335 -20.14 13.28 18.88
CA LYS A 335 -21.58 13.49 18.72
C LYS A 335 -22.27 12.31 18.02
N ASN A 336 -21.53 11.59 17.17
CA ASN A 336 -22.03 10.45 16.41
C ASN A 336 -21.73 9.09 17.07
N HIS A 337 -20.69 8.97 17.89
CA HIS A 337 -20.28 7.73 18.57
C HIS A 337 -19.98 7.99 20.07
N LYS A 338 -20.77 7.35 20.95
CA LYS A 338 -20.81 7.65 22.41
C LYS A 338 -19.57 7.23 23.23
N ASN A 339 -18.56 6.60 22.64
CA ASN A 339 -17.41 6.02 23.36
C ASN A 339 -16.05 6.70 23.08
N GLU A 340 -16.00 7.80 22.34
CA GLU A 340 -14.74 8.53 22.08
C GLU A 340 -14.61 9.77 23.00
N THR A 341 -13.38 10.20 23.32
CA THR A 341 -13.12 11.44 24.07
C THR A 341 -12.34 12.44 23.21
N ALA A 342 -12.81 13.69 23.10
CA ALA A 342 -12.06 14.74 22.41
C ALA A 342 -10.95 15.21 23.36
N SER A 343 -9.71 15.07 22.91
CA SER A 343 -8.55 15.46 23.70
C SER A 343 -7.75 16.48 22.93
N TRP A 344 -7.60 17.66 23.53
CA TRP A 344 -6.74 18.72 23.01
C TRP A 344 -5.28 18.24 22.82
N ARG A 345 -4.83 17.28 23.65
CA ARG A 345 -3.51 16.66 23.50
C ARG A 345 -3.38 15.88 22.20
N VAL A 346 -4.43 15.16 21.79
CA VAL A 346 -4.44 14.39 20.54
C VAL A 346 -4.49 15.32 19.33
N ALA A 347 -5.24 16.42 19.40
CA ALA A 347 -5.27 17.43 18.34
C ALA A 347 -3.91 18.15 18.18
N LEU A 348 -3.25 18.49 19.29
CA LEU A 348 -1.89 19.05 19.26
C LEU A 348 -0.86 18.05 18.73
N LEU A 349 -0.93 16.80 19.15
CA LEU A 349 -0.06 15.72 18.66
C LEU A 349 -0.21 15.50 17.16
N SER A 350 -1.45 15.48 16.65
CA SER A 350 -1.74 15.38 15.21
C SER A 350 -1.25 16.61 14.43
N GLY A 351 -1.37 17.83 14.99
CA GLY A 351 -0.80 19.02 14.40
C GLY A 351 0.74 18.96 14.32
N LEU A 352 1.39 18.51 15.39
CA LEU A 352 2.84 18.41 15.52
C LEU A 352 3.44 17.26 14.70
N SER A 353 2.65 16.20 14.44
CA SER A 353 3.01 15.16 13.48
C SER A 353 2.82 15.59 12.03
N GLY A 354 2.48 16.86 11.75
CA GLY A 354 2.43 17.44 10.41
C GLY A 354 3.74 18.05 9.99
N VAL A 355 4.78 17.23 9.86
CA VAL A 355 6.06 17.71 9.36
C VAL A 355 5.90 18.04 7.87
N ARG A 356 6.47 19.16 7.40
CA ARG A 356 6.48 19.50 5.98
C ARG A 356 7.77 18.97 5.38
N GLY A 357 7.75 18.56 4.13
CA GLY A 357 8.92 17.91 3.55
C GLY A 357 8.99 18.02 2.04
N ALA A 358 9.21 16.89 1.38
CA ALA A 358 9.71 16.84 0.01
C ALA A 358 8.84 17.59 -1.01
N VAL A 359 7.53 17.38 -0.95
CA VAL A 359 6.57 17.98 -1.87
C VAL A 359 6.49 19.49 -1.71
N THR A 360 6.56 20.00 -0.46
CA THR A 360 6.55 21.44 -0.20
C THR A 360 7.73 22.13 -0.87
N MET A 361 8.92 21.54 -0.72
CA MET A 361 10.15 22.04 -1.32
C MET A 361 10.06 22.00 -2.85
N ALA A 362 9.56 20.91 -3.43
CA ALA A 362 9.34 20.75 -4.87
C ALA A 362 8.50 21.87 -5.47
N GLY A 363 7.34 22.13 -4.86
CA GLY A 363 6.44 23.19 -5.33
C GLY A 363 7.11 24.55 -5.25
N VAL A 364 7.76 24.84 -4.14
CA VAL A 364 8.41 26.14 -3.91
C VAL A 364 9.56 26.39 -4.89
N LEU A 365 10.40 25.39 -5.18
CA LEU A 365 11.42 25.49 -6.22
C LEU A 365 10.82 25.55 -7.63
N SER A 366 9.60 25.05 -7.81
CA SER A 366 8.91 25.08 -9.10
C SER A 366 8.35 26.41 -9.54
N VAL A 367 8.42 27.42 -8.67
CA VAL A 367 7.94 28.76 -9.01
C VAL A 367 8.81 29.33 -10.14
N PRO A 368 8.21 29.72 -11.28
CA PRO A 368 8.95 30.22 -12.43
C PRO A 368 9.68 31.51 -12.07
N LEU A 369 10.80 31.77 -12.76
CA LEU A 369 11.58 32.99 -12.55
C LEU A 369 10.86 34.23 -13.09
N MET A 370 10.05 34.06 -14.13
CA MET A 370 9.31 35.12 -14.81
C MET A 370 7.83 34.76 -14.93
N THR A 371 6.96 35.77 -14.98
CA THR A 371 5.54 35.63 -15.32
C THR A 371 5.36 35.46 -16.84
N ASP A 372 4.14 35.14 -17.26
CA ASP A 372 3.78 34.96 -18.68
C ASP A 372 3.97 36.26 -19.51
N SER A 373 4.01 37.41 -18.83
CA SER A 373 4.29 38.73 -19.38
C SER A 373 5.78 39.10 -19.43
N GLY A 374 6.68 38.20 -19.01
CA GLY A 374 8.13 38.40 -19.04
C GLY A 374 8.70 39.27 -17.91
N VAL A 375 7.91 39.60 -16.88
CA VAL A 375 8.40 40.30 -15.68
C VAL A 375 8.81 39.30 -14.59
N PRO A 376 9.73 39.65 -13.66
CA PRO A 376 10.12 38.75 -12.57
C PRO A 376 8.92 38.31 -11.72
N PHE A 377 8.87 37.04 -11.33
CA PHE A 377 7.79 36.52 -10.50
C PHE A 377 7.72 37.27 -9.15
N PRO A 378 6.52 37.69 -8.72
CA PRO A 378 6.37 38.56 -7.56
C PRO A 378 6.83 37.89 -6.26
N GLN A 379 7.74 38.53 -5.53
CA GLN A 379 8.22 38.13 -4.20
C GLN A 379 8.68 36.66 -4.09
N ARG A 380 9.23 36.09 -5.17
CA ARG A 380 9.71 34.69 -5.21
C ARG A 380 10.70 34.39 -4.08
N SER A 381 11.69 35.26 -3.84
CA SER A 381 12.70 35.05 -2.78
C SER A 381 12.08 34.99 -1.38
N LEU A 382 11.13 35.87 -1.07
CA LEU A 382 10.40 35.87 0.20
C LEU A 382 9.54 34.61 0.36
N MET A 383 8.89 34.15 -0.71
CA MET A 383 8.13 32.90 -0.72
C MET A 383 9.02 31.68 -0.47
N LEU A 384 10.16 31.58 -1.16
CA LEU A 384 11.17 30.52 -0.94
C LEU A 384 11.63 30.51 0.52
N PHE A 385 11.96 31.70 1.06
CA PHE A 385 12.42 31.87 2.43
C PHE A 385 11.36 31.42 3.45
N ILE A 386 10.12 31.89 3.32
CA ILE A 386 9.01 31.54 4.23
C ILE A 386 8.79 30.04 4.24
N ALA A 387 8.75 29.39 3.06
CA ALA A 387 8.52 27.96 2.99
C ALA A 387 9.69 27.13 3.55
N ALA A 388 10.94 27.50 3.24
CA ALA A 388 12.12 26.79 3.75
C ALA A 388 12.22 26.88 5.28
N ILE A 389 12.01 28.08 5.84
CA ILE A 389 12.00 28.26 7.30
C ILE A 389 10.79 27.57 7.94
N ALA A 390 9.60 27.59 7.32
CA ALA A 390 8.44 26.86 7.83
C ALA A 390 8.66 25.33 7.86
N ILE A 391 9.36 24.77 6.87
CA ILE A 391 9.79 23.35 6.88
C ILE A 391 10.70 23.09 8.07
N ILE A 392 11.74 23.91 8.27
CA ILE A 392 12.71 23.75 9.37
C ILE A 392 12.01 23.89 10.74
N ILE A 393 11.13 24.88 10.91
CA ILE A 393 10.36 25.05 12.15
C ILE A 393 9.46 23.85 12.38
N SER A 394 8.79 23.32 11.35
CA SER A 394 7.94 22.14 11.48
C SER A 394 8.71 20.91 11.92
N LEU A 395 9.91 20.69 11.37
CA LEU A 395 10.82 19.63 11.75
C LEU A 395 11.27 19.81 13.21
N LEU A 396 11.80 20.99 13.57
CA LEU A 396 12.25 21.29 14.93
C LEU A 396 11.14 21.11 15.96
N ALA A 397 9.93 21.60 15.66
CA ALA A 397 8.77 21.46 16.54
C ALA A 397 8.42 19.98 16.74
N ALA A 398 8.35 19.18 15.66
CA ALA A 398 8.08 17.75 15.77
C ALA A 398 9.12 17.03 16.63
N VAL A 399 10.40 17.35 16.45
CA VAL A 399 11.52 16.74 17.17
C VAL A 399 11.51 17.05 18.66
N ILE A 400 11.17 18.29 19.02
CA ILE A 400 11.18 18.72 20.42
C ILE A 400 9.93 18.20 21.14
N PHE A 401 8.76 18.35 20.51
CA PHE A 401 7.48 18.12 21.20
C PHE A 401 6.97 16.69 21.10
N LEU A 402 7.14 15.97 19.99
CA LEU A 402 6.64 14.58 19.86
C LEU A 402 7.22 13.62 20.93
N PRO A 403 8.54 13.56 21.20
CA PRO A 403 9.08 12.65 22.21
C PRO A 403 8.72 13.05 23.66
N LEU A 404 8.35 14.32 23.91
CA LEU A 404 7.85 14.77 25.22
C LEU A 404 6.40 14.33 25.48
N LEU A 405 5.64 14.09 24.40
CA LEU A 405 4.22 13.75 24.45
C LEU A 405 3.94 12.25 24.17
N ALA A 406 4.91 11.50 23.63
CA ALA A 406 4.79 10.07 23.37
C ALA A 406 5.14 9.23 24.62
N GLU A 407 4.21 8.39 25.07
CA GLU A 407 4.46 7.38 26.10
C GLU A 407 5.30 6.22 25.55
N LYS A 408 6.23 5.71 26.37
CA LYS A 408 7.20 4.68 25.97
C LYS A 408 6.54 3.30 25.86
N PRO A 409 6.56 2.62 24.70
CA PRO A 409 6.29 1.20 24.66
C PRO A 409 7.51 0.38 25.12
N LYS A 410 7.20 -0.65 25.92
CA LYS A 410 8.11 -1.70 26.34
C LYS A 410 8.07 -2.81 25.30
N THR A 411 9.24 -3.17 24.77
CA THR A 411 9.38 -4.40 24.00
C THR A 411 10.67 -5.08 24.42
N GLN A 412 10.54 -6.34 24.81
CA GLN A 412 11.61 -7.26 25.17
C GLN A 412 12.04 -8.01 23.91
N VAL A 413 13.34 -8.28 23.78
CA VAL A 413 13.92 -9.21 22.81
C VAL A 413 14.88 -10.12 23.59
N PRO A 414 14.82 -11.45 23.46
CA PRO A 414 15.89 -12.33 23.90
C PRO A 414 16.87 -12.67 22.75
N PRO A 415 18.16 -12.90 23.03
CA PRO A 415 19.19 -13.23 22.04
C PRO A 415 19.57 -14.73 22.03
N GLY A 416 20.29 -15.14 20.98
CA GLY A 416 21.18 -16.31 20.93
C GLY A 416 20.88 -17.27 19.78
N ASP A 417 21.81 -17.95 19.10
CA ASP A 417 23.27 -17.93 19.01
C ASP A 417 23.64 -18.60 17.66
N THR A 418 24.86 -18.37 17.17
CA THR A 418 25.41 -18.95 15.92
C THR A 418 26.48 -19.99 16.26
N GLU A 419 26.38 -21.22 15.75
CA GLU A 419 27.53 -22.09 15.44
C GLU A 419 27.21 -23.06 14.29
N ALA A 420 28.24 -23.44 13.52
CA ALA A 420 28.17 -24.27 12.32
C ALA A 420 29.06 -25.52 12.48
N HIS A 421 28.64 -26.68 11.98
CA HIS A 421 29.51 -27.72 11.39
C HIS A 421 28.71 -28.69 10.47
N PRO A 422 29.36 -29.33 9.45
CA PRO A 422 28.68 -30.00 8.34
C PRO A 422 28.76 -31.53 8.40
N VAL A 423 27.71 -32.24 7.97
CA VAL A 423 27.83 -33.60 7.36
C VAL A 423 26.71 -33.80 6.33
N VAL A 424 27.08 -34.42 5.21
CA VAL A 424 26.28 -34.78 4.04
C VAL A 424 25.16 -35.77 4.39
N ALA A 425 23.94 -35.50 3.92
CA ALA A 425 22.78 -36.36 4.10
C ALA A 425 21.94 -36.51 2.82
N GLN A 426 21.46 -37.71 2.53
CA GLN A 426 20.76 -38.11 1.30
C GLN A 426 19.49 -37.28 1.05
N HIS A 427 19.38 -36.68 -0.14
CA HIS A 427 18.50 -35.54 -0.37
C HIS A 427 17.03 -35.94 -0.63
N MET A 428 16.13 -35.58 0.28
CA MET A 428 14.79 -35.20 -0.14
C MET A 428 14.89 -33.85 -0.89
N SER A 429 14.20 -33.71 -2.04
CA SER A 429 14.19 -32.42 -2.74
C SER A 429 13.55 -31.34 -1.86
N GLU A 430 14.03 -30.10 -1.96
CA GLU A 430 13.50 -28.95 -1.23
C GLU A 430 11.98 -28.82 -1.36
N ALA A 431 11.44 -29.03 -2.56
CA ALA A 431 9.99 -29.02 -2.80
C ALA A 431 9.24 -30.08 -2.00
N ARG A 432 9.79 -31.29 -1.86
CA ARG A 432 9.17 -32.36 -1.04
C ARG A 432 9.26 -32.05 0.45
N ALA A 433 10.38 -31.48 0.89
CA ALA A 433 10.54 -31.01 2.26
C ALA A 433 9.50 -29.95 2.63
N ARG A 434 9.32 -28.95 1.76
CA ARG A 434 8.31 -27.90 1.93
C ARG A 434 6.89 -28.45 1.96
N VAL A 435 6.55 -29.38 1.07
CA VAL A 435 5.23 -30.03 1.09
C VAL A 435 5.01 -30.80 2.39
N TYR A 436 6.01 -31.53 2.87
CA TYR A 436 5.91 -32.27 4.14
C TYR A 436 5.71 -31.33 5.34
N VAL A 437 6.44 -30.22 5.38
CA VAL A 437 6.33 -29.18 6.42
C VAL A 437 4.95 -28.51 6.38
N LEU A 438 4.40 -28.21 5.21
CA LEU A 438 3.04 -27.68 5.09
C LEU A 438 1.98 -28.73 5.49
N GLN A 439 2.21 -30.02 5.19
CA GLN A 439 1.32 -31.11 5.61
C GLN A 439 1.33 -31.33 7.12
N SER A 440 2.46 -31.12 7.80
CA SER A 440 2.49 -31.17 9.28
C SER A 440 1.68 -30.03 9.88
N ALA A 441 1.74 -28.83 9.29
CA ALA A 441 0.89 -27.70 9.68
C ALA A 441 -0.59 -28.05 9.55
N VAL A 442 -1.02 -28.56 8.39
CA VAL A 442 -2.41 -28.99 8.16
C VAL A 442 -2.86 -30.02 9.20
N ARG A 443 -2.03 -31.02 9.51
CA ARG A 443 -2.34 -32.04 10.51
C ARG A 443 -2.50 -31.45 11.91
N GLU A 444 -1.66 -30.48 12.29
CA GLU A 444 -1.77 -29.80 13.60
C GLU A 444 -3.03 -28.93 13.70
N ILE A 445 -3.43 -28.26 12.62
CA ILE A 445 -4.69 -27.51 12.61
C ILE A 445 -5.88 -28.48 12.71
N GLU A 446 -5.81 -29.65 12.06
CA GLU A 446 -6.86 -30.67 12.14
C GLU A 446 -7.03 -31.26 13.55
N THR A 447 -5.95 -31.49 14.30
CA THR A 447 -6.02 -32.02 15.67
C THR A 447 -6.61 -31.01 16.65
N ARG A 448 -6.35 -29.71 16.43
CA ARG A 448 -6.87 -28.58 17.22
C ARG A 448 -8.25 -28.11 16.78
N ARG A 449 -8.81 -28.69 15.70
CA ARG A 449 -10.16 -28.39 15.24
C ARG A 449 -11.19 -28.77 16.30
N ARG A 450 -12.09 -27.84 16.58
CA ARG A 450 -13.25 -27.94 17.48
C ARG A 450 -14.44 -27.31 16.76
N GLU A 451 -15.65 -27.59 17.21
CA GLU A 451 -16.85 -26.96 16.64
C GLU A 451 -16.79 -25.43 16.72
N SER A 452 -16.16 -24.88 17.78
CA SER A 452 -16.04 -23.43 17.98
C SER A 452 -15.07 -22.70 17.04
N ASN A 453 -14.09 -23.39 16.43
CA ASN A 453 -13.05 -22.78 15.58
C ASN A 453 -13.01 -23.36 14.16
N GLN A 454 -14.03 -24.11 13.77
CA GLN A 454 -14.04 -24.92 12.56
C GLN A 454 -13.92 -24.09 11.27
N ALA A 455 -14.57 -22.91 11.21
CA ALA A 455 -14.50 -22.00 10.07
C ALA A 455 -13.07 -21.50 9.82
N ILE A 456 -12.43 -20.96 10.87
CA ILE A 456 -11.06 -20.44 10.84
C ILE A 456 -10.06 -21.56 10.55
N ALA A 457 -10.22 -22.73 11.18
CA ALA A 457 -9.38 -23.88 10.92
C ALA A 457 -9.43 -24.31 9.45
N TYR A 458 -10.62 -24.35 8.84
CA TYR A 458 -10.73 -24.67 7.41
C TYR A 458 -10.12 -23.60 6.50
N GLU A 459 -10.25 -22.31 6.85
CA GLU A 459 -9.61 -21.23 6.09
C GLU A 459 -8.08 -21.38 6.08
N ILE A 460 -7.47 -21.64 7.24
CA ILE A 460 -6.03 -21.84 7.37
C ILE A 460 -5.58 -23.10 6.62
N ILE A 461 -6.33 -24.20 6.73
CA ILE A 461 -6.02 -25.44 6.00
C ILE A 461 -6.09 -25.21 4.48
N LEU A 462 -7.09 -24.48 3.98
CA LEU A 462 -7.21 -24.15 2.56
C LEU A 462 -6.00 -23.35 2.07
N ARG A 463 -5.52 -22.40 2.87
CA ARG A 463 -4.32 -21.61 2.57
C ARG A 463 -3.09 -22.51 2.41
N TYR A 464 -2.84 -23.42 3.35
CA TYR A 464 -1.74 -24.37 3.26
C TYR A 464 -1.90 -25.35 2.09
N GLN A 465 -3.11 -25.82 1.81
CA GLN A 465 -3.38 -26.70 0.66
C GLN A 465 -3.12 -26.00 -0.68
N MET A 466 -3.44 -24.71 -0.82
CA MET A 466 -3.10 -23.93 -2.01
C MET A 466 -1.59 -23.82 -2.21
N GLN A 467 -0.83 -23.53 -1.14
CA GLN A 467 0.63 -23.50 -1.19
C GLN A 467 1.23 -24.86 -1.58
N ILE A 468 0.71 -25.95 -1.01
CA ILE A 468 1.10 -27.32 -1.39
C ILE A 468 0.84 -27.55 -2.88
N ARG A 469 -0.34 -27.17 -3.38
CA ARG A 469 -0.73 -27.34 -4.79
C ARG A 469 0.20 -26.56 -5.72
N GLN A 470 0.51 -25.30 -5.41
CA GLN A 470 1.46 -24.48 -6.18
C GLN A 470 2.85 -25.13 -6.25
N LEU A 471 3.36 -25.62 -5.10
CA LEU A 471 4.66 -26.32 -5.06
C LEU A 471 4.62 -27.62 -5.88
N GLN A 472 3.52 -28.36 -5.85
CA GLN A 472 3.34 -29.55 -6.68
C GLN A 472 3.31 -29.20 -8.18
N MET A 473 2.56 -28.17 -8.59
CA MET A 473 2.50 -27.69 -9.97
C MET A 473 3.87 -27.23 -10.49
N ARG A 474 4.67 -26.58 -9.64
CA ARG A 474 5.98 -26.03 -10.03
C ARG A 474 7.09 -27.08 -10.13
N PHE A 475 7.04 -28.14 -9.32
CA PHE A 475 8.16 -29.08 -9.16
C PHE A 475 7.86 -30.54 -9.53
N MET A 476 6.59 -30.94 -9.75
CA MET A 476 6.27 -32.29 -10.21
C MET A 476 6.36 -32.41 -11.74
N LYS A 477 6.93 -33.53 -12.21
CA LYS A 477 6.96 -33.87 -13.64
C LYS A 477 5.52 -34.03 -14.18
N ALA A 478 5.29 -33.58 -15.42
CA ALA A 478 3.99 -33.60 -16.10
C ALA A 478 3.27 -34.95 -16.00
N ASP A 479 4.00 -36.07 -16.09
CA ASP A 479 3.46 -37.43 -16.01
C ASP A 479 2.78 -37.75 -14.66
N LYS A 480 3.27 -37.17 -13.56
CA LYS A 480 2.69 -37.37 -12.22
C LYS A 480 1.61 -36.34 -11.87
N LEU A 481 1.64 -35.18 -12.53
CA LEU A 481 0.68 -34.11 -12.33
C LEU A 481 -0.65 -34.38 -13.06
N SER A 482 -0.58 -34.99 -14.25
CA SER A 482 -1.74 -35.32 -15.08
C SER A 482 -2.83 -36.15 -14.36
N PRO A 483 -2.52 -37.26 -13.65
CA PRO A 483 -3.55 -38.03 -12.95
C PRO A 483 -4.15 -37.27 -11.75
N ILE A 484 -3.36 -36.46 -11.04
CA ILE A 484 -3.85 -35.64 -9.92
C ILE A 484 -4.83 -34.57 -10.42
N LEU A 485 -4.46 -33.89 -11.50
CA LEU A 485 -5.29 -32.84 -12.09
C LEU A 485 -6.59 -33.42 -12.67
N LYS A 486 -6.52 -34.58 -13.33
CA LYS A 486 -7.71 -35.28 -13.86
C LYS A 486 -8.67 -35.70 -12.76
N ALA A 487 -8.17 -36.27 -11.66
CA ALA A 487 -8.98 -36.61 -10.51
C ALA A 487 -9.68 -35.37 -9.92
N GLU A 488 -8.94 -34.27 -9.77
CA GLU A 488 -9.50 -33.01 -9.26
C GLU A 488 -10.56 -32.41 -10.20
N ILE A 489 -10.33 -32.45 -11.52
CA ILE A 489 -11.29 -31.96 -12.52
C ILE A 489 -12.58 -32.79 -12.47
N ASN A 490 -12.48 -34.12 -12.50
CA ASN A 490 -13.65 -35.00 -12.46
C ASN A 490 -14.50 -34.76 -11.21
N LEU A 491 -13.86 -34.67 -10.04
CA LEU A 491 -14.56 -34.42 -8.78
C LEU A 491 -15.19 -33.01 -8.73
N ARG A 492 -14.57 -32.01 -9.35
CA ARG A 492 -15.15 -30.67 -9.46
C ARG A 492 -16.34 -30.64 -10.42
N GLU A 493 -16.29 -31.36 -11.53
CA GLU A 493 -17.44 -31.48 -12.45
C GLU A 493 -18.63 -32.10 -11.73
N ILE A 494 -18.42 -33.20 -11.00
CA ILE A 494 -19.45 -33.85 -10.16
C ILE A 494 -20.03 -32.86 -9.14
N ALA A 495 -19.17 -32.08 -8.47
CA ALA A 495 -19.59 -31.10 -7.50
C ALA A 495 -20.41 -29.95 -8.11
N LEU A 496 -19.98 -29.42 -9.27
CA LEU A 496 -20.65 -28.32 -9.96
C LEU A 496 -22.00 -28.76 -10.54
N ASP A 497 -22.11 -29.99 -11.05
CA ASP A 497 -23.38 -30.57 -11.48
C ASP A 497 -24.37 -30.76 -10.31
N ALA A 498 -23.85 -31.15 -9.14
CA ALA A 498 -24.63 -31.22 -7.91
C ALA A 498 -25.09 -29.82 -7.45
N GLU A 499 -24.21 -28.80 -7.46
CA GLU A 499 -24.58 -27.41 -7.19
C GLU A 499 -25.70 -26.93 -8.13
N ARG A 500 -25.55 -27.18 -9.44
CA ARG A 500 -26.53 -26.76 -10.45
C ARG A 500 -27.87 -27.45 -10.27
N SER A 501 -27.86 -28.73 -9.89
CA SER A 501 -29.06 -29.51 -9.57
C SER A 501 -29.75 -28.97 -8.31
N ALA A 502 -29.00 -28.61 -7.28
CA ALA A 502 -29.52 -28.01 -6.05
C ALA A 502 -30.19 -26.65 -6.33
N LEU A 503 -29.54 -25.77 -7.11
CA LEU A 503 -30.08 -24.47 -7.49
C LEU A 503 -31.38 -24.61 -8.32
N ARG A 504 -31.48 -25.63 -9.18
CA ARG A 504 -32.72 -25.91 -9.92
C ARG A 504 -33.86 -26.36 -8.99
N LYS A 505 -33.57 -27.23 -8.01
CA LYS A 505 -34.56 -27.64 -6.99
C LYS A 505 -35.09 -26.42 -6.23
N LEU A 506 -34.20 -25.55 -5.76
CA LEU A 506 -34.58 -24.33 -5.04
C LEU A 506 -35.41 -23.34 -5.87
N LEU A 507 -35.15 -23.25 -7.17
CA LEU A 507 -35.94 -22.43 -8.09
C LEU A 507 -37.37 -22.99 -8.25
N VAL A 508 -37.50 -24.31 -8.38
CA VAL A 508 -38.81 -24.99 -8.49
C VAL A 508 -39.60 -24.89 -7.19
N GLU A 509 -38.92 -24.93 -6.05
CA GLU A 509 -39.51 -24.76 -4.71
C GLU A 509 -39.83 -23.29 -4.35
N GLU A 510 -39.61 -22.34 -5.27
CA GLU A 510 -39.78 -20.89 -5.08
C GLU A 510 -38.98 -20.32 -3.88
N ARG A 511 -37.93 -21.01 -3.43
CA ARG A 511 -37.06 -20.57 -2.31
C ARG A 511 -36.03 -19.53 -2.74
N ILE A 512 -35.76 -19.40 -4.04
CA ILE A 512 -34.85 -18.41 -4.62
C ILE A 512 -35.49 -17.75 -5.84
N THR A 513 -35.19 -16.47 -6.04
CA THR A 513 -35.65 -15.75 -7.24
C THR A 513 -34.91 -16.19 -8.51
N PRO A 514 -35.51 -16.02 -9.71
CA PRO A 514 -34.83 -16.22 -10.98
C PRO A 514 -33.55 -15.40 -11.13
N LEU A 515 -33.47 -14.25 -10.43
CA LEU A 515 -32.29 -13.38 -10.41
C LEU A 515 -31.12 -14.05 -9.67
N VAL A 516 -31.37 -14.60 -8.47
CA VAL A 516 -30.36 -15.31 -7.67
C VAL A 516 -29.92 -16.59 -8.40
N PHE A 517 -30.87 -17.35 -8.95
CA PHE A 517 -30.57 -18.52 -9.78
C PHE A 517 -29.67 -18.17 -10.97
N ALA A 518 -30.00 -17.15 -11.75
CA ALA A 518 -29.19 -16.73 -12.91
C ALA A 518 -27.80 -16.22 -12.50
N SER A 519 -27.69 -15.58 -11.33
CA SER A 519 -26.42 -15.09 -10.79
C SER A 519 -25.49 -16.22 -10.36
N GLU A 520 -26.01 -17.19 -9.60
CA GLU A 520 -25.24 -18.35 -9.11
C GLU A 520 -24.94 -19.33 -10.26
N ASN A 521 -25.84 -19.52 -11.22
CA ASN A 521 -25.54 -20.35 -12.40
C ASN A 521 -24.40 -19.73 -13.23
N ARG A 522 -24.35 -18.40 -13.38
CA ARG A 522 -23.18 -17.72 -14.01
C ARG A 522 -21.90 -17.85 -13.18
N ARG A 523 -21.97 -18.07 -11.86
CA ARG A 523 -20.79 -18.40 -11.05
C ARG A 523 -20.30 -19.80 -11.41
N ILE A 524 -21.21 -20.77 -11.49
CA ILE A 524 -20.90 -22.15 -11.91
C ILE A 524 -20.30 -22.15 -13.32
N ASP A 525 -20.92 -21.48 -14.29
CA ASP A 525 -20.42 -21.37 -15.67
C ASP A 525 -18.99 -20.78 -15.73
N ARG A 526 -18.66 -19.86 -14.81
CA ARG A 526 -17.29 -19.31 -14.70
C ARG A 526 -16.31 -20.34 -14.15
N MET A 527 -16.72 -21.10 -13.14
CA MET A 527 -15.88 -22.15 -12.54
C MET A 527 -15.64 -23.29 -13.55
N GLU A 528 -16.66 -23.69 -14.32
CA GLU A 528 -16.53 -24.65 -15.43
C GLU A 528 -15.58 -24.12 -16.51
N ALA A 529 -15.71 -22.84 -16.90
CA ALA A 529 -14.83 -22.23 -17.89
C ALA A 529 -13.37 -22.11 -17.42
N ASP A 530 -13.14 -21.89 -16.12
CA ASP A 530 -11.79 -21.90 -15.54
C ASP A 530 -11.22 -23.34 -15.46
N LEU A 531 -12.06 -24.37 -15.31
CA LEU A 531 -11.64 -25.77 -15.39
C LEU A 531 -11.28 -26.19 -16.82
N ASP A 532 -12.06 -25.74 -17.81
CA ASP A 532 -11.77 -25.96 -19.23
C ASP A 532 -10.44 -25.31 -19.66
N ASP A 533 -10.05 -24.18 -19.02
CA ASP A 533 -8.75 -23.51 -19.25
C ASP A 533 -7.56 -24.31 -18.70
N LEU A 534 -7.77 -25.11 -17.64
CA LEU A 534 -6.74 -26.03 -17.11
C LEU A 534 -6.52 -27.24 -18.03
N VAL A 535 -7.52 -27.60 -18.82
CA VAL A 535 -7.47 -28.73 -19.78
C VAL A 535 -6.98 -28.26 -21.15
N THR A 536 -7.46 -27.11 -21.64
CA THR A 536 -7.18 -26.59 -22.97
C THR A 536 -6.13 -25.48 -22.90
N HIS A 537 -4.89 -25.76 -23.31
CA HIS A 537 -3.76 -24.82 -23.31
C HIS A 537 -3.88 -23.71 -24.39
N ASP A 538 -5.06 -23.13 -24.62
CA ASP A 538 -5.32 -22.19 -25.73
C ASP A 538 -5.18 -20.71 -25.29
N LYS A 539 -3.97 -20.18 -25.50
CA LYS A 539 -3.53 -18.83 -25.06
C LYS A 539 -4.38 -17.66 -25.60
N ARG A 540 -5.05 -17.82 -26.75
CA ARG A 540 -5.79 -16.72 -27.42
C ARG A 540 -7.16 -16.45 -26.76
N LYS A 541 -7.76 -17.47 -26.14
CA LYS A 541 -9.02 -17.34 -25.41
C LYS A 541 -8.84 -16.68 -24.04
N ARG A 542 -7.69 -16.88 -23.38
CA ARG A 542 -7.39 -16.39 -22.02
C ARG A 542 -7.32 -14.86 -21.92
N THR A 543 -6.59 -14.21 -22.83
CA THR A 543 -6.47 -12.73 -22.90
C THR A 543 -7.80 -12.04 -23.24
N TRP A 544 -8.56 -12.57 -24.20
CA TRP A 544 -9.87 -12.01 -24.58
C TRP A 544 -10.90 -12.14 -23.45
N ARG A 545 -10.84 -13.24 -22.68
CA ARG A 545 -11.70 -13.47 -21.52
C ARG A 545 -11.31 -12.56 -20.34
N GLN A 546 -10.03 -12.29 -20.08
CA GLN A 546 -9.59 -11.33 -19.04
C GLN A 546 -10.07 -9.91 -19.33
N LEU A 547 -9.96 -9.45 -20.59
CA LEU A 547 -10.47 -8.14 -21.01
C LEU A 547 -12.01 -8.06 -20.83
N LYS A 548 -12.74 -9.11 -21.21
CA LYS A 548 -14.20 -9.19 -21.01
C LYS A 548 -14.58 -9.23 -19.52
N ARG A 549 -13.81 -9.92 -18.66
CA ARG A 549 -13.99 -9.94 -17.21
C ARG A 549 -13.84 -8.53 -16.62
N PHE A 550 -12.81 -7.80 -17.02
CA PHE A 550 -12.60 -6.41 -16.58
C PHE A 550 -13.78 -5.53 -17.00
N VAL A 551 -14.13 -5.50 -18.28
CA VAL A 551 -15.23 -4.66 -18.80
C VAL A 551 -16.57 -4.95 -18.11
N VAL A 552 -16.88 -6.23 -17.85
CA VAL A 552 -18.10 -6.62 -17.15
C VAL A 552 -18.04 -6.24 -15.65
N MET A 553 -16.88 -6.35 -15.01
CA MET A 553 -16.69 -5.88 -13.63
C MET A 553 -16.82 -4.36 -13.53
N THR A 554 -16.15 -3.58 -14.37
CA THR A 554 -16.23 -2.10 -14.35
C THR A 554 -17.68 -1.65 -14.56
N ARG A 555 -18.39 -2.26 -15.52
CA ARG A 555 -19.81 -1.96 -15.76
C ARG A 555 -20.72 -2.38 -14.60
N ARG A 556 -20.38 -3.43 -13.86
CA ARG A 556 -21.08 -3.85 -12.64
C ARG A 556 -20.80 -2.91 -11.48
N SER A 557 -19.54 -2.50 -11.27
CA SER A 557 -19.18 -1.53 -10.23
C SER A 557 -19.91 -0.20 -10.43
N ILE A 558 -20.00 0.25 -11.69
CA ILE A 558 -20.77 1.45 -12.05
C ILE A 558 -22.28 1.25 -11.82
N ARG A 559 -22.84 0.07 -12.15
CA ARG A 559 -24.27 -0.22 -11.99
C ARG A 559 -24.69 -0.40 -10.53
N VAL A 560 -23.87 -1.09 -9.72
CA VAL A 560 -24.10 -1.30 -8.29
C VAL A 560 -23.94 0.02 -7.53
N TRP A 561 -23.02 0.89 -7.96
CA TRP A 561 -22.90 2.25 -7.45
C TRP A 561 -24.12 3.13 -7.80
N LEU A 562 -24.88 2.78 -8.84
CA LEU A 562 -26.10 3.48 -9.28
C LEU A 562 -27.41 2.85 -8.76
N SER A 563 -27.38 1.67 -8.15
CA SER A 563 -28.59 0.97 -7.69
C SER A 563 -28.64 0.89 -6.17
N ASP A 564 -29.55 1.66 -5.57
CA ASP A 564 -29.81 1.72 -4.13
C ASP A 564 -30.72 0.57 -3.65
N ASP A 565 -30.43 -0.66 -4.09
CA ASP A 565 -31.25 -1.83 -3.75
C ASP A 565 -30.42 -2.89 -3.01
N SER A 566 -30.04 -2.54 -1.77
CA SER A 566 -29.61 -3.51 -0.77
C SER A 566 -30.84 -4.01 -0.02
N SER A 567 -31.58 -4.91 -0.64
CA SER A 567 -32.65 -5.65 0.02
C SER A 567 -32.05 -6.81 0.81
N ASP A 568 -32.14 -6.81 2.14
CA ASP A 568 -31.72 -7.91 3.03
C ASP A 568 -32.27 -9.29 2.59
N ARG A 569 -33.42 -9.28 1.91
CA ARG A 569 -34.03 -10.47 1.30
C ARG A 569 -33.16 -11.13 0.24
N LEU A 570 -32.47 -10.35 -0.61
CA LEU A 570 -31.58 -10.91 -1.63
C LEU A 570 -30.37 -11.59 -0.98
N ILE A 571 -29.81 -11.00 0.07
CA ILE A 571 -28.69 -11.59 0.83
C ILE A 571 -29.13 -12.92 1.44
N ALA A 572 -30.31 -12.99 2.04
CA ALA A 572 -30.87 -14.23 2.58
C ALA A 572 -31.08 -15.31 1.49
N GLU A 573 -31.60 -14.94 0.33
CA GLU A 573 -31.75 -15.88 -0.81
C GLU A 573 -30.40 -16.40 -1.32
N TYR A 574 -29.37 -15.54 -1.42
CA TYR A 574 -28.02 -15.97 -1.80
C TYR A 574 -27.42 -16.95 -0.79
N ASN A 575 -27.63 -16.72 0.50
CA ASN A 575 -27.13 -17.61 1.56
C ASN A 575 -27.82 -18.98 1.47
N VAL A 576 -29.15 -19.02 1.32
CA VAL A 576 -29.89 -20.29 1.13
C VAL A 576 -29.40 -21.04 -0.10
N ALA A 577 -29.22 -20.33 -1.23
CA ALA A 577 -28.72 -20.90 -2.48
C ALA A 577 -27.34 -21.55 -2.31
N ARG A 578 -26.41 -20.84 -1.66
CA ARG A 578 -25.03 -21.32 -1.46
C ARG A 578 -24.95 -22.46 -0.46
N HIS A 579 -25.74 -22.40 0.61
CA HIS A 579 -25.78 -23.41 1.65
C HIS A 579 -26.20 -24.77 1.09
N GLU A 580 -27.34 -24.82 0.40
CA GLU A 580 -27.89 -26.06 -0.15
C GLU A 580 -27.01 -26.59 -1.31
N ALA A 581 -26.48 -25.69 -2.15
CA ALA A 581 -25.55 -26.06 -3.21
C ALA A 581 -24.26 -26.69 -2.66
N ALA A 582 -23.67 -26.12 -1.60
CA ALA A 582 -22.47 -26.67 -0.98
C ALA A 582 -22.74 -28.03 -0.29
N LYS A 583 -23.92 -28.19 0.32
CA LYS A 583 -24.33 -29.45 0.95
C LYS A 583 -24.50 -30.57 -0.07
N GLU A 584 -25.18 -30.30 -1.17
CA GLU A 584 -25.37 -31.28 -2.26
C GLU A 584 -24.03 -31.62 -2.94
N ALA A 585 -23.13 -30.64 -3.11
CA ALA A 585 -21.77 -30.88 -3.61
C ALA A 585 -20.96 -31.83 -2.72
N ILE A 586 -20.97 -31.64 -1.39
CA ILE A 586 -20.31 -32.55 -0.43
C ILE A 586 -20.92 -33.95 -0.49
N SER A 587 -22.25 -34.04 -0.58
CA SER A 587 -22.94 -35.32 -0.66
C SER A 587 -22.59 -36.06 -1.95
N ALA A 588 -22.50 -35.36 -3.09
CA ALA A 588 -22.13 -35.96 -4.36
C ALA A 588 -20.68 -36.45 -4.38
N ILE A 589 -19.74 -35.66 -3.84
CA ILE A 589 -18.33 -36.07 -3.72
C ILE A 589 -18.20 -37.29 -2.79
N SER A 590 -18.91 -37.29 -1.65
CA SER A 590 -18.89 -38.43 -0.71
C SER A 590 -19.48 -39.71 -1.32
N ALA A 591 -20.61 -39.59 -2.02
CA ALA A 591 -21.25 -40.72 -2.69
C ALA A 591 -20.36 -41.31 -3.79
N TYR A 592 -19.65 -40.47 -4.54
CA TYR A 592 -18.66 -40.91 -5.52
C TYR A 592 -17.55 -41.74 -4.86
N LEU A 593 -16.97 -41.26 -3.76
CA LEU A 593 -15.93 -41.98 -3.02
C LEU A 593 -16.40 -43.32 -2.45
N GLU A 594 -17.65 -43.40 -1.95
CA GLU A 594 -18.24 -44.64 -1.43
C GLU A 594 -18.50 -45.66 -2.55
N SER A 595 -18.94 -45.21 -3.71
CA SER A 595 -19.21 -46.07 -4.87
C SER A 595 -17.94 -46.70 -5.47
N GLU A 596 -16.80 -46.01 -5.37
CA GLU A 596 -15.49 -46.47 -5.88
C GLU A 596 -14.57 -47.03 -4.78
N ALA A 597 -15.08 -47.36 -3.58
CA ALA A 597 -14.27 -47.74 -2.42
C ALA A 597 -13.35 -48.99 -2.60
N GLY A 598 -13.41 -49.68 -3.75
CA GLY A 598 -12.48 -50.73 -4.17
C GLY A 598 -11.44 -50.34 -5.24
N GLN A 599 -11.56 -49.17 -5.88
CA GLN A 599 -10.71 -48.70 -7.00
C GLN A 599 -10.22 -47.25 -6.88
N ALA A 600 -10.78 -46.45 -5.96
CA ALA A 600 -10.39 -45.05 -5.78
C ALA A 600 -8.89 -44.93 -5.42
N SER A 601 -8.14 -44.21 -6.25
CA SER A 601 -6.73 -43.96 -6.03
C SER A 601 -6.54 -43.08 -4.78
N LYS A 602 -5.39 -43.20 -4.10
CA LYS A 602 -4.98 -42.28 -3.02
C LYS A 602 -5.05 -40.80 -3.45
N THR A 603 -4.91 -40.57 -4.75
CA THR A 603 -5.05 -39.27 -5.40
C THR A 603 -6.48 -38.74 -5.36
N ASP A 604 -7.47 -39.58 -5.62
CA ASP A 604 -8.90 -39.22 -5.66
C ASP A 604 -9.38 -38.86 -4.25
N GLN A 605 -8.92 -39.62 -3.24
CA GLN A 605 -9.19 -39.32 -1.84
C GLN A 605 -8.62 -37.96 -1.41
N THR A 606 -7.41 -37.62 -1.86
CA THR A 606 -6.77 -36.34 -1.54
C THR A 606 -7.48 -35.17 -2.22
N ALA A 607 -7.85 -35.32 -3.50
CA ALA A 607 -8.58 -34.31 -4.25
C ALA A 607 -9.99 -34.09 -3.68
N ALA A 608 -10.70 -35.17 -3.33
CA ALA A 608 -12.01 -35.11 -2.72
C ALA A 608 -11.95 -34.46 -1.33
N TYR A 609 -10.94 -34.77 -0.52
CA TYR A 609 -10.73 -34.12 0.78
C TYR A 609 -10.59 -32.60 0.66
N ASN A 610 -9.73 -32.14 -0.26
CA ASN A 610 -9.51 -30.70 -0.48
C ASN A 610 -10.80 -29.98 -0.94
N LEU A 611 -11.59 -30.62 -1.82
CA LEU A 611 -12.87 -30.08 -2.28
C LEU A 611 -13.90 -30.05 -1.15
N ILE A 612 -14.02 -31.12 -0.38
CA ILE A 612 -14.93 -31.19 0.77
C ILE A 612 -14.59 -30.09 1.79
N ILE A 613 -13.30 -29.86 2.09
CA ILE A 613 -12.89 -28.76 2.96
C ILE A 613 -13.31 -27.41 2.39
N THR A 614 -13.15 -27.20 1.08
CA THR A 614 -13.56 -25.96 0.41
C THR A 614 -15.06 -25.69 0.61
N TYR A 615 -15.89 -26.73 0.44
CA TYR A 615 -17.33 -26.61 0.65
C TYR A 615 -17.72 -26.47 2.12
N ARG A 616 -17.05 -27.18 3.04
CA ARG A 616 -17.29 -27.07 4.48
C ARG A 616 -16.90 -25.69 5.03
N SER A 617 -15.79 -25.12 4.56
CA SER A 617 -15.39 -23.76 4.92
C SER A 617 -16.48 -22.74 4.61
N ARG A 618 -17.13 -22.87 3.44
CA ARG A 618 -18.26 -22.01 3.04
C ARG A 618 -19.47 -22.20 3.95
N LEU A 619 -19.81 -23.44 4.30
CA LEU A 619 -20.95 -23.75 5.17
C LEU A 619 -20.77 -23.21 6.60
N GLU A 620 -19.54 -23.22 7.11
CA GLU A 620 -19.26 -22.78 8.50
C GLU A 620 -19.11 -21.26 8.63
N HIS A 621 -18.66 -20.57 7.58
CA HIS A 621 -18.65 -19.09 7.54
C HIS A 621 -20.05 -18.47 7.67
N GLU A 622 -21.12 -19.22 7.39
CA GLU A 622 -22.51 -18.74 7.46
C GLU A 622 -23.18 -18.98 8.82
N LYS A 623 -22.63 -19.87 9.66
CA LYS A 623 -23.31 -20.36 10.89
C LYS A 623 -22.94 -19.60 12.16
N HIS A 624 -21.81 -18.89 12.18
CA HIS A 624 -21.28 -18.34 13.42
C HIS A 624 -20.96 -16.85 13.31
N ASP A 625 -21.74 -16.05 14.04
CA ASP A 625 -21.36 -14.71 14.48
C ASP A 625 -20.36 -14.91 15.63
N HIS A 626 -19.08 -15.08 15.28
CA HIS A 626 -18.02 -15.29 16.25
C HIS A 626 -17.98 -14.07 17.17
N GLY A 627 -18.12 -14.29 18.48
CA GLY A 627 -18.33 -13.22 19.46
C GLY A 627 -17.29 -12.11 19.36
N GLY A 628 -17.63 -10.99 18.72
CA GLY A 628 -16.76 -9.83 18.56
C GLY A 628 -15.51 -10.07 17.70
N PRO A 629 -15.07 -9.06 16.90
CA PRO A 629 -13.87 -9.16 16.05
C PRO A 629 -12.60 -9.59 16.80
N GLN A 630 -12.48 -9.24 18.09
CA GLN A 630 -11.30 -9.55 18.91
C GLN A 630 -11.15 -11.02 19.26
N GLN A 631 -12.24 -11.74 19.50
CA GLN A 631 -12.16 -13.14 19.89
C GLN A 631 -11.84 -14.04 18.69
N GLU A 632 -12.33 -13.66 17.51
CA GLU A 632 -11.99 -14.33 16.25
C GLU A 632 -10.51 -14.16 15.89
N ALA A 633 -9.95 -12.95 16.07
CA ALA A 633 -8.53 -12.67 15.87
C ALA A 633 -7.64 -13.54 16.79
N LEU A 634 -7.98 -13.63 18.08
CA LEU A 634 -7.23 -14.46 19.03
C LEU A 634 -7.24 -15.95 18.68
N VAL A 635 -8.39 -16.49 18.25
CA VAL A 635 -8.49 -17.90 17.84
C VAL A 635 -7.72 -18.16 16.55
N ARG A 636 -7.74 -17.21 15.61
CA ARG A 636 -6.94 -17.25 14.39
C ARG A 636 -5.44 -17.26 14.71
N MET A 637 -4.99 -16.35 15.57
CA MET A 637 -3.59 -16.27 16.01
C MET A 637 -3.12 -17.59 16.65
N ASP A 638 -3.90 -18.16 17.58
CA ASP A 638 -3.54 -19.42 18.24
C ASP A 638 -3.39 -20.58 17.23
N LEU A 639 -4.29 -20.66 16.25
CA LEU A 639 -4.22 -21.66 15.18
C LEU A 639 -3.03 -21.39 14.24
N GLU A 640 -2.80 -20.16 13.80
CA GLU A 640 -1.67 -19.83 12.91
C GLU A 640 -0.32 -20.07 13.58
N VAL A 641 -0.16 -19.69 14.86
CA VAL A 641 1.02 -19.99 15.68
C VAL A 641 1.21 -21.50 15.85
N ALA A 642 0.15 -22.26 16.09
CA ALA A 642 0.22 -23.71 16.15
C ALA A 642 0.70 -24.32 14.83
N GLY A 643 0.18 -23.83 13.70
CA GLY A 643 0.62 -24.23 12.37
C GLY A 643 2.10 -23.93 12.12
N LEU A 644 2.58 -22.73 12.46
CA LEU A 644 3.98 -22.34 12.32
C LEU A 644 4.91 -23.17 13.22
N ASN A 645 4.49 -23.47 14.45
CA ASN A 645 5.25 -24.33 15.35
C ASN A 645 5.36 -25.77 14.82
N ALA A 646 4.28 -26.33 14.27
CA ALA A 646 4.31 -27.63 13.61
C ALA A 646 5.22 -27.64 12.36
N GLN A 647 5.34 -26.52 11.65
CA GLN A 647 6.29 -26.38 10.56
C GLN A 647 7.74 -26.37 11.05
N ARG A 648 8.02 -25.66 12.16
CA ARG A 648 9.36 -25.63 12.79
C ARG A 648 9.77 -27.01 13.27
N GLU A 649 8.89 -27.70 13.98
CA GLU A 649 9.13 -29.03 14.50
C GLU A 649 9.36 -30.02 13.35
N ALA A 650 8.54 -29.98 12.30
CA ALA A 650 8.74 -30.83 11.13
C ALA A 650 10.05 -30.50 10.41
N THR A 651 10.43 -29.23 10.30
CA THR A 651 11.71 -28.82 9.68
C THR A 651 12.90 -29.29 10.52
N GLN A 652 12.82 -29.17 11.85
CA GLN A 652 13.81 -29.67 12.79
C GLN A 652 13.91 -31.20 12.71
N HIS A 653 12.78 -31.91 12.73
CA HIS A 653 12.75 -33.36 12.59
C HIS A 653 13.33 -33.84 11.26
N LEU A 654 13.01 -33.18 10.14
CA LEU A 654 13.60 -33.50 8.85
C LEU A 654 15.12 -33.27 8.82
N TYR A 655 15.61 -32.25 9.53
CA TYR A 655 17.03 -31.96 9.66
C TYR A 655 17.73 -33.00 10.54
N ASP A 656 17.19 -33.29 11.73
CA ASP A 656 17.74 -34.25 12.69
C ASP A 656 17.72 -35.68 12.15
N ALA A 657 16.68 -36.03 11.39
CA ALA A 657 16.57 -37.32 10.70
C ALA A 657 17.36 -37.37 9.37
N HIS A 658 18.15 -36.35 9.07
CA HIS A 658 19.05 -36.32 7.90
C HIS A 658 18.30 -36.45 6.55
N PHE A 659 17.06 -35.98 6.46
CA PHE A 659 16.29 -35.97 5.21
C PHE A 659 16.52 -34.70 4.38
N ILE A 660 16.94 -33.60 5.00
CA ILE A 660 17.21 -32.31 4.35
C ILE A 660 18.61 -31.78 4.71
N SER A 661 19.22 -31.01 3.79
CA SER A 661 20.49 -30.34 4.06
C SER A 661 20.32 -29.17 5.02
N ALA A 662 21.41 -28.74 5.67
CA ALA A 662 21.42 -27.52 6.49
C ALA A 662 20.96 -26.27 5.69
N GLU A 663 21.36 -26.17 4.42
CA GLU A 663 20.93 -25.08 3.54
C GLU A 663 19.42 -25.13 3.27
N THR A 664 18.88 -26.31 2.98
CA THR A 664 17.43 -26.50 2.77
C THR A 664 16.64 -26.23 4.05
N GLY A 665 17.15 -26.68 5.20
CA GLY A 665 16.56 -26.40 6.51
C GLY A 665 16.56 -24.90 6.83
N LEU A 666 17.65 -24.20 6.53
CA LEU A 666 17.74 -22.73 6.68
C LEU A 666 16.74 -22.01 5.76
N LYS A 667 16.62 -22.41 4.49
CA LYS A 667 15.63 -21.82 3.57
C LYS A 667 14.20 -22.00 4.06
N ILE A 668 13.85 -23.20 4.53
CA ILE A 668 12.51 -23.47 5.07
C ILE A 668 12.27 -22.65 6.35
N ARG A 669 13.25 -22.57 7.26
CA ARG A 669 13.15 -21.71 8.45
C ARG A 669 13.02 -20.23 8.11
N GLN A 670 13.78 -19.73 7.14
CA GLN A 670 13.65 -18.36 6.66
C GLN A 670 12.23 -18.10 6.17
N MET A 671 11.63 -19.02 5.42
CA MET A 671 10.23 -18.90 4.98
C MET A 671 9.25 -18.91 6.15
N ILE A 672 9.43 -19.79 7.13
CA ILE A 672 8.59 -19.83 8.35
C ILE A 672 8.72 -18.49 9.10
N ASN A 673 9.93 -17.95 9.25
CA ASN A 673 10.16 -16.68 9.90
C ASN A 673 9.55 -15.51 9.13
N PHE A 674 9.56 -15.54 7.78
CA PHE A 674 8.86 -14.54 6.98
C PHE A 674 7.34 -14.64 7.10
N ALA A 675 6.79 -15.86 7.17
CA ALA A 675 5.36 -16.07 7.39
C ALA A 675 4.93 -15.59 8.78
N GLU A 676 5.74 -15.84 9.81
CA GLU A 676 5.53 -15.33 11.16
C GLU A 676 5.65 -13.81 11.24
N ALA A 677 6.65 -13.22 10.57
CA ALA A 677 6.78 -11.77 10.49
C ALA A 677 5.56 -11.13 9.80
N GLY A 678 5.05 -11.75 8.74
CA GLY A 678 3.81 -11.34 8.07
C GLY A 678 2.57 -11.42 8.96
N MET A 679 2.45 -12.49 9.75
CA MET A 679 1.36 -12.64 10.73
C MET A 679 1.42 -11.54 11.81
N LEU A 680 2.61 -11.24 12.32
CA LEU A 680 2.80 -10.20 13.33
C LEU A 680 2.58 -8.79 12.78
N THR A 681 2.82 -8.56 11.48
CA THR A 681 2.49 -7.29 10.83
C THR A 681 0.99 -7.13 10.58
N ASP A 682 0.26 -8.21 10.23
CA ASP A 682 -1.21 -8.18 10.04
C ASP A 682 -1.98 -7.94 11.37
N GLU A 683 -1.35 -8.14 12.54
CA GLU A 683 -1.89 -7.80 13.87
C GLU A 683 -1.47 -6.41 14.37
N GLU A 684 -0.42 -5.82 13.78
CA GLU A 684 0.00 -4.44 14.04
C GLU A 684 -0.68 -3.42 13.09
N GLU A 685 -1.32 -3.91 12.01
CA GLU A 685 -2.27 -3.23 11.11
C GLU A 685 -3.70 -3.18 11.69
#